data_AF-A0A5E6N782-F1
#
_entry.id   AF-A0A5E6N782-F1
#
_cell.length_a   1.000
_cell.length_b   1.000
_cell.length_c   1.000
_cell.angle_alpha   90.00
_cell.angle_beta   90.00
_cell.angle_gamma   90.00
#
_symmetry.space_group_name_H-M   'P 1'
#
loop_
_entity.id
_entity.type
_entity.pdbx_description
1 polymer ?
#
loop_
_entity_poly.entity_id
_entity_poly.type
_entity_poly.pdbx_seq_one_letter_code
_entity_poly.pdbx_strand_id
1 'polypeptide(L)'
;MVGGLGNDIYIVNSVNDSIYEQNNQGYDIVISSTSYLLNANIEELRLLEGFNIHGTGNASDNKIIGNSANNIIDGVTGADEMIGGLGDDTYYVDNINDSVVEYANQGTDTVQSSITYTLSDNIENLALLDFSKAEKGQVDGEAVLVYGFPKRNELDYMQGDAIENYRGTCALTSIANLITQTGTPTSEGEVVNTAIANNWAVNDPSLPASQLGGSNYLQQQTILNNYGIANDVIQGYNETGIANLLRGGRGVMLSVNAGILWNDSNYNGNGGVNHAITLTGAVHNANTGDLMGFYISDSGRGKVNDMTRFVDIDTFRKAADVANAYSIYTRKAVKLWDENIDATGNNNDNNIIGNRGDNVLQGLAGDDTIYAEAGNDIIIGGVGNDTLDGGTGNDTYNFNLGDGNDTIVDTQGVDTIMFGEGIKISDVSITKEGNDLLLTINDQDSILLKDTTENRVIERIMFADGAMWHINEAHDNFNASTKGRVYLQGEALEGQTLTLVNTLSDADGMGELSYQWQYSTDGEVWVNIVSATTDELTLTQAHTGKYIKVITSYTDGRGNLETTTTLTSETVANTTISLSSVKDQDLTITTTQLLTNVVGSNLSIINLSIAGNDATLTDNNNGTWTLTPKTNFSGKIELSYQISGGDHATDTHILNVDVIIQGDTSDNQLIGNEGDNIIQALAGDDTLVGNAGDDTLTGGLGSDTFDYNSNNDGHDTITDFSLSEGDKLDISDLIDYQASNNLADFVSVENIGNNSIVHIDSDGAGIGESYVSITLSNTTLSFEDLSNANALIVL
;
A
#
# COMPACT_ATOMS: atom_id res chain seq x y z
N MET A 1 0.76 -58.22 12.47
CA MET A 1 2.06 -58.90 12.62
C MET A 1 2.79 -58.22 13.77
N VAL A 2 3.63 -58.94 14.51
CA VAL A 2 4.39 -58.42 15.66
C VAL A 2 5.77 -59.04 15.58
N GLY A 3 6.83 -58.24 15.44
CA GLY A 3 8.23 -58.70 15.35
C GLY A 3 8.95 -58.58 16.70
N GLY A 4 8.70 -57.51 17.45
CA GLY A 4 9.28 -57.30 18.77
C GLY A 4 10.70 -56.74 18.70
N LEU A 5 11.59 -57.10 19.64
CA LEU A 5 12.95 -56.52 19.68
C LEU A 5 13.82 -57.00 18.49
N GLY A 6 14.47 -56.06 17.83
CA GLY A 6 15.40 -56.28 16.73
C GLY A 6 14.93 -55.55 15.47
N ASN A 7 15.72 -55.64 14.40
CA ASN A 7 15.32 -55.12 13.10
C ASN A 7 14.54 -56.21 12.35
N ASP A 8 13.26 -55.97 12.10
CA ASP A 8 12.34 -56.89 11.48
C ASP A 8 11.96 -56.47 10.05
N ILE A 9 11.50 -57.46 9.26
CA ILE A 9 11.02 -57.24 7.90
C ILE A 9 9.63 -57.85 7.77
N TYR A 10 8.67 -57.02 7.39
CA TYR A 10 7.28 -57.40 7.13
C TYR A 10 7.00 -57.40 5.63
N ILE A 11 6.25 -58.40 5.16
CA ILE A 11 5.76 -58.46 3.79
C ILE A 11 4.25 -58.36 3.82
N VAL A 12 3.70 -57.28 3.27
CA VAL A 12 2.26 -57.00 3.26
C VAL A 12 1.71 -57.11 1.84
N ASN A 13 0.53 -57.71 1.71
CA ASN A 13 -0.14 -57.89 0.42
C ASN A 13 -1.59 -57.43 0.41
N SER A 14 -2.06 -56.92 1.55
CA SER A 14 -3.35 -56.29 1.69
C SER A 14 -3.22 -55.00 2.45
N VAL A 15 -3.98 -53.97 2.03
CA VAL A 15 -4.26 -52.79 2.86
C VAL A 15 -4.78 -53.18 4.26
N ASN A 16 -5.28 -54.42 4.39
CA ASN A 16 -5.78 -55.01 5.62
C ASN A 16 -4.74 -55.62 6.55
N ASP A 17 -3.47 -55.65 6.16
CA ASP A 17 -2.41 -56.11 7.03
C ASP A 17 -2.05 -55.00 8.03
N SER A 18 -2.03 -55.32 9.32
CA SER A 18 -1.66 -54.39 10.40
C SER A 18 -0.42 -54.92 11.11
N ILE A 19 0.56 -54.05 11.33
CA ILE A 19 1.79 -54.32 12.06
C ILE A 19 1.71 -53.55 13.38
N TYR A 20 2.15 -54.20 14.46
CA TYR A 20 2.23 -53.58 15.77
C TYR A 20 3.67 -53.64 16.24
N GLU A 21 4.29 -52.47 16.37
CA GLU A 21 5.64 -52.26 16.87
C GLU A 21 5.66 -51.20 17.98
N GLN A 22 6.58 -51.36 18.94
CA GLN A 22 6.75 -50.42 20.04
C GLN A 22 7.99 -49.54 19.83
N ASN A 23 7.99 -48.34 20.39
CA ASN A 23 9.11 -47.42 20.26
C ASN A 23 10.43 -48.06 20.74
N ASN A 24 11.51 -47.80 20.00
CA ASN A 24 12.87 -48.29 20.28
C ASN A 24 13.02 -49.83 20.22
N GLN A 25 12.23 -50.53 19.41
CA GLN A 25 12.38 -51.98 19.23
C GLN A 25 13.36 -52.36 18.12
N GLY A 26 13.65 -51.49 17.17
CA GLY A 26 14.68 -51.73 16.15
C GLY A 26 14.59 -50.72 15.02
N TYR A 27 15.09 -51.10 13.86
CA TYR A 27 14.82 -50.44 12.59
C TYR A 27 14.09 -51.44 11.70
N ASP A 28 12.84 -51.12 11.38
CA ASP A 28 11.89 -52.06 10.81
C ASP A 28 11.47 -51.67 9.39
N ILE A 29 11.32 -52.68 8.53
CA ILE A 29 11.07 -52.50 7.10
C ILE A 29 9.76 -53.18 6.70
N VAL A 30 8.90 -52.46 5.99
CA VAL A 30 7.73 -53.00 5.31
C VAL A 30 8.00 -53.10 3.81
N ILE A 31 7.78 -54.28 3.23
CA ILE A 31 7.75 -54.49 1.79
C ILE A 31 6.30 -54.75 1.38
N SER A 32 5.75 -53.88 0.52
CA SER A 32 4.33 -53.91 0.18
C SER A 32 4.06 -54.21 -1.29
N SER A 33 3.11 -55.12 -1.56
CA SER A 33 2.53 -55.33 -2.90
C SER A 33 1.16 -54.68 -3.07
N THR A 34 0.81 -53.72 -2.21
CA THR A 34 -0.42 -52.92 -2.24
C THR A 34 -0.11 -51.48 -1.82
N SER A 35 -0.98 -50.51 -2.07
CA SER A 35 -0.78 -49.18 -1.47
C SER A 35 -0.82 -49.32 0.05
N TYR A 36 0.10 -48.69 0.77
CA TYR A 36 0.25 -48.96 2.20
C TYR A 36 0.61 -47.72 3.01
N LEU A 37 -0.06 -47.60 4.16
CA LEU A 37 0.22 -46.63 5.21
C LEU A 37 1.00 -47.34 6.31
N LEU A 38 2.18 -46.83 6.64
CA LEU A 38 2.99 -47.37 7.72
C LEU A 38 2.23 -47.28 9.04
N ASN A 39 2.27 -48.37 9.80
CA ASN A 39 1.91 -48.31 11.20
C ASN A 39 3.01 -47.53 11.96
N ALA A 40 2.67 -46.99 13.12
CA ALA A 40 3.62 -46.24 13.94
C ALA A 40 4.83 -47.09 14.37
N ASN A 41 5.94 -46.39 14.64
CA ASN A 41 7.24 -46.96 15.01
C ASN A 41 7.86 -47.87 13.95
N ILE A 42 7.49 -47.71 12.69
CA ILE A 42 8.14 -48.37 11.56
C ILE A 42 8.90 -47.31 10.78
N GLU A 43 10.17 -47.56 10.47
CA GLU A 43 11.05 -46.55 9.87
C GLU A 43 11.10 -46.61 8.34
N GLU A 44 10.79 -47.74 7.71
CA GLU A 44 10.97 -47.88 6.26
C GLU A 44 9.83 -48.60 5.53
N LEU A 45 9.38 -48.01 4.42
CA LEU A 45 8.44 -48.61 3.46
C LEU A 45 9.10 -48.80 2.11
N ARG A 46 8.93 -50.00 1.52
CA ARG A 46 9.38 -50.34 0.16
C ARG A 46 8.22 -50.86 -0.67
N LEU A 47 7.96 -50.22 -1.80
CA LEU A 47 6.93 -50.65 -2.75
C LEU A 47 7.50 -51.73 -3.69
N LEU A 48 6.77 -52.82 -3.85
CA LEU A 48 7.21 -53.95 -4.66
C LEU A 48 7.05 -53.63 -6.15
N GLU A 49 8.03 -54.04 -6.95
CA GLU A 49 8.02 -53.87 -8.40
C GLU A 49 6.84 -54.53 -9.11
N GLY A 50 6.40 -53.92 -10.21
CA GLY A 50 5.33 -54.44 -11.08
C GLY A 50 3.90 -54.12 -10.62
N PHE A 51 3.73 -53.25 -9.63
CA PHE A 51 2.43 -52.82 -9.10
C PHE A 51 2.28 -51.30 -9.18
N ASN A 52 1.10 -50.81 -9.58
CA ASN A 52 0.75 -49.40 -9.49
C ASN A 52 0.19 -49.11 -8.09
N ILE A 53 1.07 -48.75 -7.16
CA ILE A 53 0.79 -48.63 -5.72
C ILE A 53 1.42 -47.35 -5.18
N HIS A 54 1.10 -47.01 -3.93
CA HIS A 54 1.49 -45.74 -3.32
C HIS A 54 1.96 -46.00 -1.90
N GLY A 55 2.83 -45.13 -1.39
CA GLY A 55 3.48 -45.30 -0.10
C GLY A 55 3.20 -44.14 0.83
N THR A 56 2.96 -44.44 2.10
CA THR A 56 2.77 -43.42 3.12
C THR A 56 3.43 -43.77 4.41
N GLY A 57 4.10 -42.76 4.98
CA GLY A 57 4.76 -42.82 6.27
C GLY A 57 3.80 -42.86 7.46
N ASN A 58 4.37 -42.63 8.62
CA ASN A 58 3.72 -42.40 9.91
C ASN A 58 4.34 -41.14 10.53
N ALA A 59 3.93 -40.76 11.73
CA ALA A 59 4.40 -39.51 12.34
C ALA A 59 5.91 -39.43 12.73
N SER A 60 6.74 -40.37 12.30
CA SER A 60 8.19 -40.43 12.57
C SER A 60 8.97 -40.18 11.28
N ASP A 61 10.24 -39.80 11.41
CA ASP A 61 11.17 -39.74 10.27
C ASP A 61 11.25 -41.10 9.55
N ASN A 62 10.68 -41.19 8.35
CA ASN A 62 10.57 -42.42 7.57
C ASN A 62 11.41 -42.37 6.30
N LYS A 63 11.83 -43.56 5.86
CA LYS A 63 12.39 -43.78 4.52
C LYS A 63 11.34 -44.47 3.66
N ILE A 64 10.88 -43.81 2.61
CA ILE A 64 9.90 -44.39 1.68
C ILE A 64 10.55 -44.58 0.31
N ILE A 65 10.59 -45.82 -0.15
CA ILE A 65 11.16 -46.22 -1.43
C ILE A 65 10.03 -46.75 -2.32
N GLY A 66 9.76 -46.04 -3.41
CA GLY A 66 8.84 -46.43 -4.45
C GLY A 66 9.40 -47.50 -5.39
N ASN A 67 8.74 -47.66 -6.54
CA ASN A 67 9.02 -48.68 -7.54
C ASN A 67 9.06 -48.08 -8.95
N SER A 68 9.04 -48.91 -10.00
CA SER A 68 9.12 -48.41 -11.37
C SER A 68 7.80 -47.86 -11.96
N ALA A 69 6.79 -47.60 -11.14
CA ALA A 69 5.50 -47.06 -11.57
C ALA A 69 5.30 -45.69 -10.93
N ASN A 70 4.42 -44.87 -11.52
CA ASN A 70 4.02 -43.57 -10.99
C ASN A 70 3.41 -43.69 -9.58
N ASN A 71 4.23 -43.45 -8.56
CA ASN A 71 3.90 -43.55 -7.15
C ASN A 71 3.43 -42.19 -6.61
N ILE A 72 2.64 -42.28 -5.54
CA ILE A 72 2.37 -41.13 -4.68
C ILE A 72 3.07 -41.49 -3.37
N ILE A 73 3.96 -40.62 -2.93
CA ILE A 73 4.76 -40.80 -1.73
C ILE A 73 4.47 -39.63 -0.80
N ASP A 74 3.98 -39.98 0.39
CA ASP A 74 3.56 -39.02 1.41
C ASP A 74 4.25 -39.41 2.71
N GLY A 75 5.25 -38.63 3.12
CA GLY A 75 5.98 -38.83 4.38
C GLY A 75 5.08 -38.69 5.60
N VAL A 76 3.98 -37.94 5.45
CA VAL A 76 3.21 -37.33 6.53
C VAL A 76 4.12 -36.39 7.35
N THR A 77 3.80 -36.17 8.62
CA THR A 77 4.71 -35.46 9.51
C THR A 77 5.98 -36.28 9.78
N GLY A 78 7.13 -35.64 9.77
CA GLY A 78 8.41 -36.30 10.05
C GLY A 78 9.50 -35.56 9.30
N ALA A 79 10.77 -35.92 9.49
CA ALA A 79 11.81 -35.54 8.52
C ALA A 79 12.06 -36.74 7.61
N ASP A 80 11.37 -36.79 6.48
CA ASP A 80 11.26 -38.01 5.67
C ASP A 80 12.26 -38.05 4.51
N GLU A 81 12.76 -39.24 4.19
CA GLU A 81 13.52 -39.51 2.96
C GLU A 81 12.61 -40.22 1.96
N MET A 82 12.20 -39.52 0.90
CA MET A 82 11.27 -40.01 -0.11
C MET A 82 11.99 -40.26 -1.44
N ILE A 83 11.91 -41.50 -1.95
CA ILE A 83 12.59 -41.95 -3.16
C ILE A 83 11.56 -42.59 -4.09
N GLY A 84 11.24 -41.98 -5.23
CA GLY A 84 10.19 -42.38 -6.16
C GLY A 84 10.52 -43.64 -6.94
N GLY A 85 11.62 -43.63 -7.69
CA GLY A 85 12.04 -44.79 -8.46
C GLY A 85 12.04 -44.49 -9.95
N LEU A 86 11.25 -45.19 -10.77
CA LEU A 86 11.05 -44.81 -12.17
C LEU A 86 9.57 -44.49 -12.36
N GLY A 87 9.24 -43.72 -13.39
CA GLY A 87 7.88 -43.27 -13.63
C GLY A 87 7.69 -41.85 -13.12
N ASP A 88 6.52 -41.28 -13.36
CA ASP A 88 6.21 -39.90 -12.95
C ASP A 88 5.61 -39.93 -11.54
N ASP A 89 6.45 -39.67 -10.54
CA ASP A 89 6.14 -39.76 -9.13
C ASP A 89 5.63 -38.43 -8.56
N THR A 90 4.88 -38.51 -7.47
CA THR A 90 4.38 -37.33 -6.74
C THR A 90 4.74 -37.43 -5.27
N TYR A 91 5.42 -36.41 -4.75
CA TYR A 91 5.88 -36.30 -3.38
C TYR A 91 5.08 -35.24 -2.63
N TYR A 92 4.62 -35.54 -1.42
CA TYR A 92 4.05 -34.55 -0.51
C TYR A 92 5.09 -34.13 0.52
N VAL A 93 5.33 -32.83 0.64
CA VAL A 93 6.31 -32.26 1.58
C VAL A 93 5.60 -31.39 2.61
N ASP A 94 5.85 -31.68 3.88
CA ASP A 94 5.30 -30.91 5.01
C ASP A 94 6.28 -30.50 6.09
N ASN A 95 7.50 -31.00 6.02
CA ASN A 95 8.57 -30.64 6.92
C ASN A 95 9.76 -30.07 6.16
N ILE A 96 10.36 -29.02 6.70
CA ILE A 96 11.53 -28.38 6.10
C ILE A 96 12.75 -29.31 6.01
N ASN A 97 12.73 -30.43 6.73
CA ASN A 97 13.78 -31.43 6.71
C ASN A 97 13.42 -32.66 5.86
N ASP A 98 12.30 -32.65 5.14
CA ASP A 98 12.00 -33.66 4.14
C ASP A 98 13.02 -33.62 3.01
N SER A 99 13.39 -34.79 2.53
CA SER A 99 14.39 -35.01 1.48
C SER A 99 13.76 -35.85 0.37
N VAL A 100 13.42 -35.18 -0.73
CA VAL A 100 13.01 -35.84 -1.98
C VAL A 100 14.27 -36.20 -2.78
N VAL A 101 14.42 -37.48 -3.15
CA VAL A 101 15.58 -37.99 -3.87
C VAL A 101 15.16 -38.54 -5.22
N GLU A 102 15.66 -37.91 -6.27
CA GLU A 102 15.44 -38.31 -7.67
C GLU A 102 16.77 -38.45 -8.41
N TYR A 103 16.89 -39.48 -9.25
CA TYR A 103 18.05 -39.62 -10.14
C TYR A 103 17.69 -39.25 -11.59
N ALA A 104 18.71 -38.86 -12.36
CA ALA A 104 18.50 -38.42 -13.73
C ALA A 104 17.84 -39.50 -14.62
N ASN A 105 16.88 -39.08 -15.45
CA ASN A 105 16.12 -39.90 -16.42
C ASN A 105 15.19 -40.95 -15.79
N GLN A 106 14.62 -40.63 -14.63
CA GLN A 106 13.72 -41.54 -13.92
C GLN A 106 12.24 -41.23 -14.12
N GLY A 107 11.88 -40.01 -14.45
CA GLY A 107 10.48 -39.62 -14.62
C GLY A 107 10.34 -38.15 -14.98
N THR A 108 9.10 -37.67 -14.96
CA THR A 108 8.78 -36.25 -14.74
C THR A 108 8.04 -36.13 -13.42
N ASP A 109 8.73 -35.63 -12.41
CA ASP A 109 8.31 -35.78 -11.02
C ASP A 109 7.73 -34.50 -10.46
N THR A 110 6.84 -34.63 -9.48
CA THR A 110 6.11 -33.49 -8.89
C THR A 110 6.27 -33.46 -7.37
N VAL A 111 6.69 -32.32 -6.83
CA VAL A 111 6.55 -32.02 -5.41
C VAL A 111 5.30 -31.17 -5.19
N GLN A 112 4.45 -31.60 -4.28
CA GLN A 112 3.35 -30.82 -3.73
C GLN A 112 3.73 -30.39 -2.31
N SER A 113 3.96 -29.10 -2.12
CA SER A 113 4.49 -28.56 -0.86
C SER A 113 3.45 -27.75 -0.11
N SER A 114 3.48 -27.92 1.20
CA SER A 114 2.69 -27.20 2.20
C SER A 114 3.44 -26.09 2.93
N ILE A 115 4.74 -26.01 2.64
CA ILE A 115 5.72 -25.13 3.26
C ILE A 115 6.55 -24.47 2.16
N THR A 116 7.31 -23.44 2.52
CA THR A 116 8.35 -22.93 1.62
C THR A 116 9.31 -24.06 1.25
N TYR A 117 9.54 -24.26 -0.05
CA TYR A 117 10.31 -25.40 -0.53
C TYR A 117 11.19 -25.09 -1.74
N THR A 118 12.35 -25.74 -1.77
CA THR A 118 13.31 -25.68 -2.86
C THR A 118 13.46 -27.06 -3.49
N LEU A 119 13.28 -27.18 -4.80
CA LEU A 119 13.44 -28.44 -5.50
C LEU A 119 14.87 -28.97 -5.38
N SER A 120 14.97 -30.27 -5.15
CA SER A 120 16.23 -31.00 -5.33
C SER A 120 16.52 -31.22 -6.81
N ASP A 121 17.76 -31.60 -7.13
CA ASP A 121 18.16 -31.90 -8.51
C ASP A 121 17.25 -32.96 -9.15
N ASN A 122 16.98 -32.82 -10.45
CA ASN A 122 16.19 -33.75 -11.28
C ASN A 122 14.69 -33.85 -10.95
N ILE A 123 14.12 -32.96 -10.14
CA ILE A 123 12.67 -32.80 -10.04
C ILE A 123 12.24 -31.65 -10.95
N GLU A 124 11.17 -31.83 -11.73
CA GLU A 124 10.72 -30.83 -12.71
C GLU A 124 9.57 -29.96 -12.22
N ASN A 125 8.65 -30.48 -11.40
CA ASN A 125 7.43 -29.77 -11.04
C ASN A 125 7.35 -29.47 -9.54
N LEU A 126 6.97 -28.24 -9.19
CA LEU A 126 6.66 -27.83 -7.82
C LEU A 126 5.30 -27.14 -7.78
N ALA A 127 4.42 -27.58 -6.90
CA ALA A 127 3.14 -26.93 -6.65
C ALA A 127 2.98 -26.60 -5.17
N LEU A 128 2.78 -25.32 -4.86
CA LEU A 128 2.38 -24.86 -3.54
C LEU A 128 0.87 -25.15 -3.37
N LEU A 129 0.50 -25.78 -2.26
CA LEU A 129 -0.87 -26.19 -2.02
C LEU A 129 -1.71 -25.06 -1.37
N ASP A 130 -2.95 -24.88 -1.84
CA ASP A 130 -4.03 -24.13 -1.15
C ASP A 130 -5.37 -24.90 -1.14
N PHE A 131 -6.25 -24.57 -0.20
CA PHE A 131 -7.51 -25.30 0.06
C PHE A 131 -8.63 -25.16 -1.00
N SER A 132 -8.45 -24.34 -2.03
CA SER A 132 -9.49 -24.03 -3.01
C SER A 132 -9.22 -24.55 -4.42
N LYS A 133 -7.96 -24.87 -4.73
CA LYS A 133 -7.59 -25.59 -5.95
C LYS A 133 -7.89 -27.07 -5.78
N ALA A 134 -8.57 -27.66 -6.76
CA ALA A 134 -8.82 -29.10 -6.71
C ALA A 134 -7.60 -29.90 -7.12
N GLU A 135 -7.30 -30.95 -6.37
CA GLU A 135 -6.35 -31.98 -6.77
C GLU A 135 -6.90 -32.76 -7.96
N LYS A 136 -6.06 -32.97 -8.98
CA LYS A 136 -6.38 -33.81 -10.12
C LYS A 136 -6.06 -35.26 -9.78
N GLY A 137 -7.00 -36.16 -10.02
CA GLY A 137 -6.81 -37.59 -9.75
C GLY A 137 -7.60 -38.48 -10.68
N GLN A 138 -7.60 -39.78 -10.37
CA GLN A 138 -8.45 -40.76 -11.05
C GLN A 138 -9.22 -41.60 -10.04
N VAL A 139 -10.51 -41.83 -10.31
CA VAL A 139 -11.35 -42.77 -9.55
C VAL A 139 -12.01 -43.70 -10.56
N ASP A 140 -11.78 -45.00 -10.41
CA ASP A 140 -12.29 -46.05 -11.33
C ASP A 140 -12.01 -45.79 -12.82
N GLY A 141 -10.88 -45.11 -13.12
CA GLY A 141 -10.45 -44.76 -14.48
C GLY A 141 -11.03 -43.46 -15.04
N GLU A 142 -11.86 -42.74 -14.28
CA GLU A 142 -12.38 -41.41 -14.63
C GLU A 142 -11.51 -40.31 -14.01
N ALA A 143 -11.20 -39.26 -14.76
CA ALA A 143 -10.49 -38.10 -14.25
C ALA A 143 -11.37 -37.30 -13.27
N VAL A 144 -10.82 -36.95 -12.11
CA VAL A 144 -11.54 -36.27 -11.04
C VAL A 144 -10.80 -35.03 -10.54
N LEU A 145 -11.56 -34.11 -9.96
CA LEU A 145 -11.14 -32.94 -9.20
C LEU A 145 -11.57 -33.14 -7.75
N VAL A 146 -10.62 -33.19 -6.82
CA VAL A 146 -10.87 -33.40 -5.40
C VAL A 146 -10.65 -32.09 -4.65
N TYR A 147 -11.67 -31.65 -3.92
CA TYR A 147 -11.64 -30.41 -3.14
C TYR A 147 -11.72 -30.70 -1.64
N GLY A 148 -11.06 -29.88 -0.82
CA GLY A 148 -11.01 -30.05 0.63
C GLY A 148 -9.66 -30.58 1.08
N PHE A 149 -9.63 -31.35 2.17
CA PHE A 149 -8.46 -32.00 2.74
C PHE A 149 -8.34 -33.48 2.33
N PRO A 150 -8.18 -33.87 1.05
CA PRO A 150 -7.97 -35.27 0.72
C PRO A 150 -6.53 -35.71 1.07
N LYS A 151 -6.15 -35.63 2.36
CA LYS A 151 -4.98 -36.38 2.82
C LYS A 151 -5.39 -37.83 2.76
N ARG A 152 -4.93 -38.53 1.71
CA ARG A 152 -5.12 -39.97 1.56
C ARG A 152 -4.50 -40.72 2.76
N ASN A 153 -3.70 -40.02 3.60
CA ASN A 153 -2.57 -40.65 4.23
C ASN A 153 -2.02 -39.97 5.52
N GLU A 154 -2.29 -38.69 5.81
CA GLU A 154 -1.85 -38.11 7.11
C GLU A 154 -2.87 -38.18 8.26
N LEU A 155 -4.04 -38.80 8.09
CA LEU A 155 -4.88 -39.09 9.26
C LEU A 155 -4.41 -40.41 9.88
N ASP A 156 -3.17 -40.41 10.38
CA ASP A 156 -2.74 -41.36 11.41
C ASP A 156 -3.53 -41.05 12.68
N TYR A 157 -4.67 -41.73 12.83
CA TYR A 157 -5.17 -42.02 14.14
C TYR A 157 -4.92 -43.49 14.41
N MET A 158 -3.73 -43.78 14.92
CA MET A 158 -3.53 -44.88 15.85
C MET A 158 -4.71 -44.88 16.84
N GLN A 159 -5.60 -45.86 16.73
CA GLN A 159 -6.17 -46.43 17.94
C GLN A 159 -4.98 -46.92 18.80
N GLY A 160 -4.56 -46.08 19.73
CA GLY A 160 -3.33 -46.30 20.50
C GLY A 160 -3.48 -45.97 21.98
N ASP A 161 -4.10 -44.84 22.32
CA ASP A 161 -4.37 -44.47 23.73
C ASP A 161 -5.75 -44.94 24.18
N ALA A 162 -6.11 -46.17 23.82
CA ALA A 162 -7.31 -46.81 24.34
C ALA A 162 -7.22 -46.84 25.87
N ILE A 163 -7.93 -45.93 26.54
CA ILE A 163 -8.14 -45.99 27.98
C ILE A 163 -8.75 -47.37 28.24
N GLU A 164 -8.07 -48.16 29.07
CA GLU A 164 -8.50 -49.52 29.40
C GLU A 164 -9.97 -49.49 29.84
N ASN A 165 -10.85 -50.20 29.12
CA ASN A 165 -12.31 -50.26 29.32
C ASN A 165 -13.15 -49.06 28.81
N TYR A 166 -12.55 -48.05 28.16
CA TYR A 166 -13.32 -47.01 27.47
C TYR A 166 -13.64 -47.47 26.05
N ARG A 167 -14.92 -47.68 25.77
CA ARG A 167 -15.43 -47.86 24.40
C ARG A 167 -16.22 -46.62 24.07
N GLY A 168 -15.87 -45.96 22.98
CA GLY A 168 -16.67 -44.88 22.41
C GLY A 168 -15.81 -43.81 21.74
N THR A 169 -16.32 -43.06 20.78
CA THR A 169 -17.44 -43.26 19.87
C THR A 169 -17.02 -42.49 18.63
N CYS A 170 -17.32 -43.00 17.46
CA CYS A 170 -17.03 -42.37 16.18
C CYS A 170 -17.25 -40.84 16.09
N ALA A 171 -18.13 -40.27 16.93
CA ALA A 171 -18.28 -38.83 17.12
C ALA A 171 -17.06 -38.13 17.74
N LEU A 172 -16.44 -38.67 18.80
CA LEU A 172 -15.23 -38.11 19.41
C LEU A 172 -14.03 -38.24 18.50
N THR A 173 -13.89 -39.38 17.80
CA THR A 173 -12.87 -39.57 16.77
C THR A 173 -13.09 -38.61 15.61
N SER A 174 -14.33 -38.41 15.17
CA SER A 174 -14.62 -37.42 14.13
C SER A 174 -14.28 -35.99 14.55
N ILE A 175 -14.50 -35.65 15.83
CA ILE A 175 -14.04 -34.37 16.40
C ILE A 175 -12.53 -34.28 16.35
N ALA A 176 -11.83 -35.31 16.86
CA ALA A 176 -10.37 -35.40 16.81
C ALA A 176 -9.88 -35.20 15.37
N ASN A 177 -10.40 -35.97 14.42
CA ASN A 177 -10.10 -35.87 12.99
C ASN A 177 -10.30 -34.46 12.42
N LEU A 178 -11.26 -33.71 12.94
CA LEU A 178 -11.53 -32.33 12.53
C LEU A 178 -10.60 -31.31 13.21
N ILE A 179 -10.08 -31.58 14.41
CA ILE A 179 -9.26 -30.64 15.20
C ILE A 179 -7.75 -30.92 15.19
N THR A 180 -7.27 -32.13 14.89
CA THR A 180 -5.83 -32.32 14.56
C THR A 180 -5.45 -31.52 13.34
N GLN A 181 -6.41 -31.35 12.41
CA GLN A 181 -6.23 -30.41 11.31
C GLN A 181 -5.74 -29.10 11.92
N THR A 182 -6.35 -28.57 12.99
CA THR A 182 -6.02 -27.27 13.62
C THR A 182 -4.69 -27.21 14.40
N GLY A 183 -3.85 -28.25 14.40
CA GLY A 183 -2.56 -28.28 15.09
C GLY A 183 -2.64 -28.34 16.63
N THR A 184 -3.85 -28.40 17.20
CA THR A 184 -4.11 -28.64 18.63
C THR A 184 -5.54 -29.16 18.81
N PRO A 185 -5.75 -30.20 19.63
CA PRO A 185 -4.81 -31.06 20.35
C PRO A 185 -4.04 -31.99 19.40
N THR A 186 -2.95 -32.59 19.90
CA THR A 186 -2.01 -33.38 19.08
C THR A 186 -2.33 -34.87 19.04
N SER A 187 -3.45 -35.33 19.64
CA SER A 187 -3.86 -36.75 19.61
C SER A 187 -5.36 -36.98 19.91
N GLU A 188 -5.90 -38.11 19.43
CA GLU A 188 -7.27 -38.58 19.76
C GLU A 188 -7.39 -38.84 21.26
N GLY A 189 -6.34 -39.39 21.88
CA GLY A 189 -6.25 -39.63 23.31
C GLY A 189 -6.50 -38.35 24.12
N GLU A 190 -5.97 -37.20 23.70
CA GLU A 190 -6.20 -35.93 24.38
C GLU A 190 -7.66 -35.47 24.29
N VAL A 191 -8.30 -35.62 23.13
CA VAL A 191 -9.72 -35.28 22.92
C VAL A 191 -10.61 -36.17 23.77
N VAL A 192 -10.34 -37.47 23.77
CA VAL A 192 -11.08 -38.48 24.53
C VAL A 192 -10.89 -38.26 26.04
N ASN A 193 -9.65 -38.08 26.50
CA ASN A 193 -9.35 -37.79 27.91
C ASN A 193 -10.01 -36.49 28.37
N THR A 194 -10.00 -35.44 27.54
CA THR A 194 -10.63 -34.16 27.86
C THR A 194 -12.16 -34.30 27.94
N ALA A 195 -12.77 -35.03 27.01
CA ALA A 195 -14.21 -35.30 27.03
C ALA A 195 -14.63 -36.11 28.27
N ILE A 196 -13.83 -37.09 28.69
CA ILE A 196 -14.06 -37.89 29.89
C ILE A 196 -13.87 -37.05 31.16
N ALA A 197 -12.75 -36.34 31.28
CA ALA A 197 -12.41 -35.52 32.45
C ALA A 197 -13.47 -34.46 32.74
N ASN A 198 -14.13 -33.95 31.71
CA ASN A 198 -15.15 -32.91 31.82
C ASN A 198 -16.60 -33.43 31.75
N ASN A 199 -16.84 -34.74 31.73
CA ASN A 199 -18.16 -35.37 31.61
C ASN A 199 -18.96 -34.93 30.37
N TRP A 200 -18.28 -34.71 29.23
CA TRP A 200 -18.92 -34.33 27.97
C TRP A 200 -19.42 -35.53 27.15
N ALA A 201 -19.04 -36.75 27.53
CA ALA A 201 -19.53 -38.01 26.96
C ALA A 201 -20.24 -38.87 28.04
N VAL A 202 -21.12 -39.79 27.61
CA VAL A 202 -21.84 -40.70 28.52
C VAL A 202 -20.90 -41.80 29.03
N ASN A 203 -20.63 -41.83 30.34
CA ASN A 203 -19.80 -42.84 31.00
C ASN A 203 -20.64 -43.65 32.03
N ASP A 204 -21.50 -44.55 31.55
CA ASP A 204 -22.34 -45.41 32.40
C ASP A 204 -22.01 -46.90 32.17
N PRO A 205 -21.26 -47.55 33.07
CA PRO A 205 -20.81 -48.94 32.91
C PRO A 205 -21.94 -49.98 32.94
N SER A 206 -23.19 -49.57 33.18
CA SER A 206 -24.37 -50.45 33.10
C SER A 206 -24.97 -50.53 31.69
N LEU A 207 -24.54 -49.67 30.76
CA LEU A 207 -25.03 -49.65 29.38
C LEU A 207 -24.33 -50.72 28.50
N PRO A 208 -25.01 -51.23 27.46
CA PRO A 208 -24.39 -52.07 26.44
C PRO A 208 -23.15 -51.41 25.85
N ALA A 209 -22.17 -52.21 25.39
CA ALA A 209 -20.92 -51.70 24.85
C ALA A 209 -21.05 -50.77 23.61
N SER A 210 -22.22 -50.74 22.97
CA SER A 210 -22.59 -49.81 21.89
C SER A 210 -23.14 -48.46 22.39
N GLN A 211 -23.34 -48.32 23.70
CA GLN A 211 -23.92 -47.17 24.39
C GLN A 211 -23.00 -46.62 25.50
N LEU A 212 -21.87 -47.28 25.76
CA LEU A 212 -20.73 -46.72 26.49
C LEU A 212 -20.10 -45.63 25.61
N GLY A 213 -19.83 -44.44 26.16
CA GLY A 213 -18.96 -43.41 25.56
C GLY A 213 -19.55 -42.48 24.47
N GLY A 214 -20.87 -42.38 24.30
CA GLY A 214 -21.49 -41.58 23.22
C GLY A 214 -21.67 -40.07 23.49
N SER A 215 -21.66 -39.27 22.41
CA SER A 215 -22.00 -37.83 22.41
C SER A 215 -23.02 -37.48 21.32
N ASN A 216 -24.06 -36.70 21.63
CA ASN A 216 -24.96 -36.10 20.65
C ASN A 216 -24.36 -34.83 20.03
N TYR A 217 -25.00 -34.26 19.01
CA TYR A 217 -24.46 -33.08 18.30
C TYR A 217 -24.23 -31.88 19.24
N LEU A 218 -25.05 -31.63 20.26
CA LEU A 218 -24.82 -30.52 21.21
C LEU A 218 -23.54 -30.73 22.04
N GLN A 219 -23.30 -31.98 22.46
CA GLN A 219 -22.08 -32.35 23.16
C GLN A 219 -20.86 -32.22 22.23
N GLN A 220 -20.99 -32.63 20.96
CA GLN A 220 -19.94 -32.47 19.96
C GLN A 220 -19.58 -31.00 19.70
N GLN A 221 -20.59 -30.14 19.52
CA GLN A 221 -20.40 -28.69 19.39
C GLN A 221 -19.73 -28.08 20.63
N THR A 222 -20.09 -28.55 21.82
CA THR A 222 -19.50 -28.08 23.09
C THR A 222 -18.00 -28.41 23.15
N ILE A 223 -17.63 -29.63 22.75
CA ILE A 223 -16.23 -30.04 22.71
C ILE A 223 -15.45 -29.17 21.72
N LEU A 224 -15.95 -29.00 20.49
CA LEU A 224 -15.33 -28.12 19.48
C LEU A 224 -15.17 -26.68 19.97
N ASN A 225 -16.19 -26.12 20.62
CA ASN A 225 -16.13 -24.77 21.18
C ASN A 225 -15.06 -24.63 22.27
N ASN A 226 -14.80 -25.67 23.07
CA ASN A 226 -13.74 -25.64 24.08
C ASN A 226 -12.34 -25.66 23.48
N TYR A 227 -12.18 -26.22 22.28
CA TYR A 227 -10.96 -26.10 21.47
C TYR A 227 -10.92 -24.78 20.67
N GLY A 228 -11.84 -23.83 20.91
CA GLY A 228 -11.88 -22.56 20.19
C GLY A 228 -12.44 -22.65 18.78
N ILE A 229 -12.98 -23.81 18.37
CA ILE A 229 -13.48 -24.04 17.02
C ILE A 229 -14.93 -23.59 16.93
N ALA A 230 -15.12 -22.41 16.34
CA ALA A 230 -16.45 -21.90 16.02
C ALA A 230 -17.13 -22.84 15.01
N ASN A 231 -18.25 -23.42 15.40
CA ASN A 231 -18.98 -24.41 14.62
C ASN A 231 -20.48 -24.14 14.60
N ASP A 232 -21.18 -24.80 13.69
CA ASP A 232 -22.64 -24.76 13.56
C ASP A 232 -23.16 -26.13 13.05
N VAL A 233 -24.47 -26.34 13.12
CA VAL A 233 -25.12 -27.62 12.76
C VAL A 233 -26.13 -27.42 11.64
N ILE A 234 -26.09 -28.31 10.66
CA ILE A 234 -27.16 -28.48 9.67
C ILE A 234 -27.94 -29.73 10.06
N GLN A 235 -29.26 -29.59 10.22
CA GLN A 235 -30.15 -30.74 10.43
C GLN A 235 -30.60 -31.29 9.07
N GLY A 236 -30.60 -32.61 8.95
CA GLY A 236 -30.84 -33.33 7.71
C GLY A 236 -29.56 -33.58 6.90
N TYR A 237 -29.75 -33.99 5.66
CA TYR A 237 -28.69 -34.31 4.71
C TYR A 237 -28.77 -33.39 3.49
N ASN A 238 -27.62 -32.89 3.03
CA ASN A 238 -27.49 -32.04 1.85
C ASN A 238 -26.09 -32.17 1.25
N GLU A 239 -25.90 -33.08 0.30
CA GLU A 239 -24.58 -33.33 -0.29
C GLU A 239 -23.97 -32.11 -0.97
N THR A 240 -24.78 -31.30 -1.66
CA THR A 240 -24.28 -30.12 -2.39
C THR A 240 -23.80 -29.06 -1.41
N GLY A 241 -24.56 -28.82 -0.34
CA GLY A 241 -24.16 -27.91 0.73
C GLY A 241 -22.87 -28.37 1.39
N ILE A 242 -22.76 -29.67 1.70
CA ILE A 242 -21.57 -30.28 2.30
C ILE A 242 -20.35 -30.17 1.37
N ALA A 243 -20.48 -30.49 0.09
CA ALA A 243 -19.40 -30.35 -0.88
C ALA A 243 -18.93 -28.89 -0.99
N ASN A 244 -19.85 -27.93 -0.99
CA ASN A 244 -19.49 -26.51 -1.01
C ASN A 244 -18.79 -26.05 0.28
N LEU A 245 -19.14 -26.61 1.43
CA LEU A 245 -18.43 -26.33 2.68
C LEU A 245 -16.98 -26.83 2.61
N LEU A 246 -16.76 -28.05 2.11
CA LEU A 246 -15.43 -28.63 1.91
C LEU A 246 -14.61 -27.84 0.87
N ARG A 247 -15.22 -27.47 -0.25
CA ARG A 247 -14.61 -26.57 -1.27
C ARG A 247 -14.22 -25.21 -0.70
N GLY A 248 -14.92 -24.74 0.31
CA GLY A 248 -14.62 -23.50 1.02
C GLY A 248 -13.63 -23.68 2.18
N GLY A 249 -12.93 -24.81 2.26
CA GLY A 249 -11.92 -25.11 3.29
C GLY A 249 -12.49 -25.33 4.69
N ARG A 250 -13.79 -25.63 4.83
CA ARG A 250 -14.41 -25.86 6.14
C ARG A 250 -14.33 -27.33 6.53
N GLY A 251 -14.06 -27.59 7.80
CA GLY A 251 -14.12 -28.93 8.36
C GLY A 251 -15.57 -29.35 8.49
N VAL A 252 -15.87 -30.58 8.09
CA VAL A 252 -17.23 -31.13 8.12
C VAL A 252 -17.23 -32.50 8.78
N MET A 253 -18.05 -32.65 9.81
CA MET A 253 -18.47 -33.94 10.36
C MET A 253 -19.88 -34.25 9.90
N LEU A 254 -20.14 -35.52 9.59
CA LEU A 254 -21.44 -35.98 9.15
C LEU A 254 -21.89 -37.19 9.95
N SER A 255 -23.16 -37.18 10.36
CA SER A 255 -23.77 -38.35 10.95
C SER A 255 -24.30 -39.31 9.87
N VAL A 256 -24.09 -40.61 10.04
CA VAL A 256 -24.45 -41.62 9.05
C VAL A 256 -25.05 -42.87 9.71
N ASN A 257 -25.66 -43.72 8.88
CA ASN A 257 -25.96 -45.10 9.23
C ASN A 257 -24.78 -46.00 8.87
N ALA A 258 -24.09 -46.46 9.90
CA ALA A 258 -22.93 -47.34 9.80
C ALA A 258 -23.21 -48.66 9.08
N GLY A 259 -24.36 -49.31 9.39
CA GLY A 259 -24.72 -50.59 8.78
C GLY A 259 -24.96 -50.50 7.29
N ILE A 260 -25.51 -49.37 6.81
CA ILE A 260 -25.67 -49.09 5.39
C ILE A 260 -24.32 -48.75 4.76
N LEU A 261 -23.56 -47.84 5.37
CA LEU A 261 -22.25 -47.39 4.86
C LEU A 261 -21.26 -48.55 4.68
N TRP A 262 -21.25 -49.52 5.60
CA TRP A 262 -20.34 -50.66 5.57
C TRP A 262 -20.99 -51.95 5.06
N ASN A 263 -22.24 -51.89 4.62
CA ASN A 263 -23.02 -53.06 4.19
C ASN A 263 -23.03 -54.20 5.24
N ASP A 264 -23.23 -53.86 6.52
CA ASP A 264 -23.30 -54.80 7.64
C ASP A 264 -24.62 -54.64 8.43
N SER A 265 -25.54 -55.58 8.19
CA SER A 265 -26.86 -55.60 8.80
C SER A 265 -26.86 -55.64 10.33
N ASN A 266 -25.78 -56.08 10.98
CA ASN A 266 -25.67 -56.10 12.45
C ASN A 266 -25.63 -54.69 13.06
N TYR A 267 -25.33 -53.67 12.24
CA TYR A 267 -25.18 -52.28 12.65
C TYR A 267 -26.15 -51.36 11.92
N ASN A 268 -27.26 -51.90 11.44
CA ASN A 268 -28.27 -51.08 10.78
C ASN A 268 -28.95 -50.10 11.75
N GLY A 269 -28.88 -50.31 13.07
CA GLY A 269 -29.31 -49.31 14.06
C GLY A 269 -30.73 -48.79 13.84
N ASN A 270 -31.68 -49.68 13.54
CA ASN A 270 -33.07 -49.35 13.16
C ASN A 270 -33.23 -48.53 11.86
N GLY A 271 -32.19 -48.41 11.03
CA GLY A 271 -32.19 -47.68 9.76
C GLY A 271 -32.00 -46.17 9.91
N GLY A 272 -31.72 -45.66 11.11
CA GLY A 272 -31.45 -44.24 11.37
C GLY A 272 -29.97 -43.96 11.66
N VAL A 273 -29.64 -42.73 12.02
CA VAL A 273 -28.28 -42.37 12.43
C VAL A 273 -27.83 -43.19 13.64
N ASN A 274 -26.63 -43.76 13.54
CA ASN A 274 -25.99 -44.45 14.64
C ASN A 274 -24.46 -44.30 14.65
N HIS A 275 -23.94 -43.41 13.79
CA HIS A 275 -22.51 -43.23 13.58
C HIS A 275 -22.20 -41.80 13.14
N ALA A 276 -20.95 -41.35 13.28
CA ALA A 276 -20.44 -40.06 12.80
C ALA A 276 -19.08 -40.26 12.14
N ILE A 277 -18.83 -39.52 11.06
CA ILE A 277 -17.59 -39.55 10.27
C ILE A 277 -17.11 -38.13 10.01
N THR A 278 -15.83 -37.98 9.69
CA THR A 278 -15.27 -36.73 9.16
C THR A 278 -15.19 -36.81 7.65
N LEU A 279 -15.64 -35.77 6.97
CA LEU A 279 -15.49 -35.65 5.53
C LEU A 279 -14.22 -34.86 5.26
N THR A 280 -13.37 -35.45 4.45
CA THR A 280 -12.03 -34.93 4.19
C THR A 280 -11.95 -34.37 2.77
N GLY A 281 -12.66 -34.92 1.79
CA GLY A 281 -12.66 -34.36 0.44
C GLY A 281 -13.99 -34.56 -0.31
N ALA A 282 -14.31 -33.64 -1.21
CA ALA A 282 -15.42 -33.71 -2.16
C ALA A 282 -14.88 -33.98 -3.56
N VAL A 283 -15.33 -35.06 -4.20
CA VAL A 283 -14.80 -35.51 -5.49
C VAL A 283 -15.78 -35.16 -6.61
N HIS A 284 -15.30 -34.43 -7.60
CA HIS A 284 -16.05 -34.05 -8.78
C HIS A 284 -15.44 -34.69 -10.03
N ASN A 285 -16.26 -35.05 -11.02
CA ASN A 285 -15.75 -35.44 -12.32
C ASN A 285 -15.03 -34.24 -12.97
N ALA A 286 -13.80 -34.42 -13.45
CA ALA A 286 -13.01 -33.32 -14.00
C ALA A 286 -13.58 -32.77 -15.31
N ASN A 287 -14.31 -33.60 -16.06
CA ASN A 287 -14.86 -33.25 -17.36
C ASN A 287 -16.28 -32.67 -17.26
N THR A 288 -17.12 -33.23 -16.39
CA THR A 288 -18.53 -32.83 -16.27
C THR A 288 -18.82 -31.93 -15.09
N GLY A 289 -17.95 -31.90 -14.07
CA GLY A 289 -18.15 -31.17 -12.83
C GLY A 289 -19.13 -31.85 -11.84
N ASP A 290 -19.68 -33.02 -12.19
CA ASP A 290 -20.64 -33.74 -11.35
C ASP A 290 -20.01 -34.25 -10.06
N LEU A 291 -20.73 -34.14 -8.94
CA LEU A 291 -20.28 -34.70 -7.65
C LEU A 291 -20.33 -36.23 -7.70
N MET A 292 -19.16 -36.86 -7.61
CA MET A 292 -18.98 -38.31 -7.71
C MET A 292 -18.96 -39.01 -6.35
N GLY A 293 -18.61 -38.30 -5.27
CA GLY A 293 -18.57 -38.86 -3.93
C GLY A 293 -17.72 -38.04 -2.97
N PHE A 294 -17.37 -38.64 -1.84
CA PHE A 294 -16.58 -38.00 -0.79
C PHE A 294 -15.47 -38.92 -0.29
N TYR A 295 -14.34 -38.32 0.06
CA TYR A 295 -13.37 -38.95 0.95
C TYR A 295 -13.82 -38.78 2.40
N ILE A 296 -13.77 -39.88 3.15
CA ILE A 296 -14.22 -39.93 4.55
C ILE A 296 -13.13 -40.53 5.44
N SER A 297 -13.05 -40.05 6.68
CA SER A 297 -12.23 -40.60 7.76
C SER A 297 -13.13 -41.03 8.94
N ASP A 298 -12.81 -42.17 9.55
CA ASP A 298 -13.69 -42.90 10.47
C ASP A 298 -12.89 -43.75 11.47
N SER A 299 -13.43 -43.94 12.68
CA SER A 299 -12.87 -44.80 13.74
C SER A 299 -13.14 -46.27 13.40
N GLY A 300 -12.25 -46.90 12.65
CA GLY A 300 -12.32 -48.30 12.26
C GLY A 300 -12.24 -49.25 13.45
N ARG A 301 -12.76 -50.45 13.24
CA ARG A 301 -13.35 -51.27 14.32
C ARG A 301 -12.35 -52.25 14.93
N GLY A 302 -11.11 -51.81 15.18
CA GLY A 302 -10.00 -52.68 15.58
C GLY A 302 -9.70 -53.78 14.56
N LYS A 303 -10.08 -53.57 13.30
CA LYS A 303 -9.76 -54.41 12.16
C LYS A 303 -9.33 -53.46 11.06
N VAL A 304 -8.00 -53.24 11.00
CA VAL A 304 -7.30 -52.51 9.94
C VAL A 304 -7.50 -51.00 9.97
N ASN A 305 -6.35 -50.31 9.96
CA ASN A 305 -6.09 -48.88 9.78
C ASN A 305 -7.29 -48.02 9.33
N ASP A 306 -7.51 -46.97 10.13
CA ASP A 306 -8.55 -45.95 10.04
C ASP A 306 -8.24 -44.93 8.93
N MET A 307 -7.91 -45.43 7.73
CA MET A 307 -7.49 -44.61 6.59
C MET A 307 -8.66 -43.87 5.95
N THR A 308 -8.38 -42.66 5.45
CA THR A 308 -9.26 -41.93 4.55
C THR A 308 -9.62 -42.80 3.33
N ARG A 309 -10.91 -42.97 3.03
CA ARG A 309 -11.36 -43.72 1.84
C ARG A 309 -12.43 -42.99 1.05
N PHE A 310 -12.44 -43.23 -0.26
CA PHE A 310 -13.49 -42.75 -1.15
C PHE A 310 -14.78 -43.56 -0.96
N VAL A 311 -15.92 -42.86 -0.96
CA VAL A 311 -17.27 -43.43 -1.02
C VAL A 311 -18.03 -42.74 -2.14
N ASP A 312 -18.53 -43.55 -3.08
CA ASP A 312 -19.32 -43.06 -4.21
C ASP A 312 -20.63 -42.39 -3.72
N ILE A 313 -21.12 -41.44 -4.50
CA ILE A 313 -22.24 -40.58 -4.12
C ILE A 313 -23.54 -41.37 -3.84
N ASP A 314 -23.77 -42.50 -4.50
CA ASP A 314 -24.99 -43.30 -4.31
C ASP A 314 -24.93 -44.12 -3.03
N THR A 315 -23.78 -44.71 -2.72
CA THR A 315 -23.53 -45.36 -1.43
C THR A 315 -23.59 -44.35 -0.30
N PHE A 316 -22.98 -43.18 -0.49
CA PHE A 316 -22.98 -42.11 0.50
C PHE A 316 -24.39 -41.61 0.83
N ARG A 317 -25.21 -41.34 -0.20
CA ARG A 317 -26.62 -40.97 -0.03
C ARG A 317 -27.42 -41.98 0.80
N LYS A 318 -27.28 -43.27 0.49
CA LYS A 318 -28.01 -44.33 1.22
C LYS A 318 -27.65 -44.35 2.71
N ALA A 319 -26.39 -44.05 3.04
CA ALA A 319 -25.91 -44.05 4.41
C ALA A 319 -26.24 -42.75 5.16
N ALA A 320 -26.22 -41.60 4.49
CA ALA A 320 -26.33 -40.30 5.12
C ALA A 320 -27.74 -39.68 5.07
N ASP A 321 -28.55 -39.98 4.04
CA ASP A 321 -29.93 -39.52 3.93
C ASP A 321 -30.88 -40.42 4.73
N VAL A 322 -30.70 -40.41 6.05
CA VAL A 322 -31.48 -41.21 7.01
C VAL A 322 -32.12 -40.33 8.07
N ALA A 323 -33.12 -40.87 8.77
CA ALA A 323 -33.84 -40.12 9.79
C ALA A 323 -32.90 -39.60 10.90
N ASN A 324 -33.04 -38.31 11.21
CA ASN A 324 -32.24 -37.55 12.19
C ASN A 324 -30.76 -37.34 11.80
N ALA A 325 -30.44 -37.41 10.51
CA ALA A 325 -29.14 -36.98 10.00
C ALA A 325 -28.83 -35.54 10.41
N TYR A 326 -27.56 -35.25 10.67
CA TYR A 326 -27.01 -33.93 10.91
C TYR A 326 -25.57 -33.84 10.40
N SER A 327 -25.14 -32.64 10.05
CA SER A 327 -23.73 -32.32 9.88
C SER A 327 -23.31 -31.20 10.83
N ILE A 328 -22.10 -31.30 11.35
CA ILE A 328 -21.43 -30.21 12.07
C ILE A 328 -20.37 -29.66 11.13
N TYR A 329 -20.30 -28.35 11.00
CA TYR A 329 -19.29 -27.70 10.17
C TYR A 329 -18.64 -26.53 10.88
N THR A 330 -17.41 -26.22 10.50
CA THR A 330 -16.71 -25.05 11.02
C THR A 330 -17.26 -23.76 10.38
N ARG A 331 -17.49 -22.74 11.21
CA ARG A 331 -18.01 -21.44 10.76
C ARG A 331 -17.00 -20.61 10.00
N LYS A 332 -15.71 -20.94 10.14
CA LYS A 332 -14.61 -20.41 9.33
C LYS A 332 -13.96 -21.58 8.60
N ALA A 333 -13.27 -21.28 7.50
CA ALA A 333 -12.31 -22.22 6.96
C ALA A 333 -11.37 -22.64 8.09
N VAL A 334 -10.98 -23.91 8.11
CA VAL A 334 -10.01 -24.41 9.08
C VAL A 334 -8.66 -23.85 8.63
N LYS A 335 -8.35 -22.62 9.07
CA LYS A 335 -7.10 -21.92 8.72
C LYS A 335 -5.96 -22.71 9.31
N LEU A 336 -5.06 -23.20 8.46
CA LEU A 336 -3.91 -23.91 8.99
C LEU A 336 -2.57 -23.62 8.36
N TRP A 337 -2.51 -22.98 7.21
CA TRP A 337 -1.25 -22.90 6.46
C TRP A 337 -0.94 -21.42 6.28
N ASP A 338 0.31 -21.06 6.53
CA ASP A 338 0.85 -19.83 6.00
C ASP A 338 0.78 -19.99 4.49
N GLU A 339 -0.15 -19.29 3.84
CA GLU A 339 -0.28 -19.36 2.38
C GLU A 339 0.83 -18.52 1.72
N ASN A 340 1.47 -17.62 2.47
CA ASN A 340 2.65 -16.87 2.05
C ASN A 340 3.92 -17.74 2.22
N ILE A 341 3.92 -18.86 1.52
CA ILE A 341 5.06 -19.76 1.36
C ILE A 341 5.69 -19.56 -0.01
N ASP A 342 6.97 -19.88 -0.12
CA ASP A 342 7.77 -19.59 -1.32
C ASP A 342 8.14 -20.88 -2.05
N ALA A 343 8.36 -20.76 -3.35
CA ALA A 343 8.82 -21.84 -4.20
C ALA A 343 10.15 -21.48 -4.84
N THR A 344 11.10 -22.41 -4.83
CA THR A 344 12.34 -22.29 -5.59
C THR A 344 12.56 -23.55 -6.42
N GLY A 345 12.83 -23.39 -7.70
CA GLY A 345 13.22 -24.45 -8.62
C GLY A 345 14.65 -24.96 -8.38
N ASN A 346 15.24 -25.52 -9.43
CA ASN A 346 16.60 -26.01 -9.53
C ASN A 346 17.23 -25.48 -10.84
N ASN A 347 18.32 -26.07 -11.33
CA ASN A 347 18.99 -25.58 -12.55
C ASN A 347 18.50 -26.25 -13.85
N ASN A 348 17.35 -26.93 -13.81
CA ASN A 348 16.69 -27.51 -14.98
C ASN A 348 15.41 -26.72 -15.28
N ASP A 349 14.86 -26.92 -16.47
CA ASP A 349 13.54 -26.40 -16.84
C ASP A 349 12.47 -26.90 -15.83
N ASN A 350 11.87 -25.98 -15.08
CA ASN A 350 10.89 -26.27 -14.04
C ASN A 350 9.49 -25.76 -14.39
N ASN A 351 8.50 -26.40 -13.81
CA ASN A 351 7.11 -25.97 -13.83
C ASN A 351 6.66 -25.69 -12.40
N ILE A 352 6.60 -24.41 -12.04
CA ILE A 352 6.29 -23.93 -10.69
C ILE A 352 4.88 -23.36 -10.67
N ILE A 353 4.08 -23.83 -9.71
CA ILE A 353 2.70 -23.37 -9.49
C ILE A 353 2.61 -22.82 -8.06
N GLY A 354 2.35 -21.53 -7.94
CA GLY A 354 2.05 -20.82 -6.70
C GLY A 354 0.69 -21.19 -6.12
N ASN A 355 0.26 -20.44 -5.10
CA ASN A 355 -0.99 -20.68 -4.40
C ASN A 355 -1.85 -19.40 -4.36
N ARG A 356 -2.55 -19.12 -3.26
CA ARG A 356 -3.41 -17.92 -3.11
C ARG A 356 -2.83 -16.84 -2.20
N GLY A 357 -1.68 -17.11 -1.59
CA GLY A 357 -0.95 -16.19 -0.75
C GLY A 357 -0.05 -15.30 -1.57
N ASP A 358 0.61 -14.34 -0.92
CA ASP A 358 1.65 -13.55 -1.55
C ASP A 358 2.94 -14.39 -1.55
N ASN A 359 3.31 -14.97 -2.69
CA ASN A 359 4.44 -15.91 -2.83
C ASN A 359 5.69 -15.24 -3.43
N VAL A 360 6.87 -15.75 -3.06
CA VAL A 360 8.09 -15.57 -3.86
C VAL A 360 8.36 -16.85 -4.66
N LEU A 361 8.34 -16.76 -5.98
CA LEU A 361 8.50 -17.88 -6.91
C LEU A 361 9.76 -17.66 -7.74
N GLN A 362 10.71 -18.59 -7.64
CA GLN A 362 12.01 -18.47 -8.30
C GLN A 362 12.33 -19.72 -9.13
N GLY A 363 12.54 -19.58 -10.44
CA GLY A 363 12.93 -20.67 -11.35
C GLY A 363 14.39 -21.09 -11.19
N LEU A 364 15.28 -20.10 -11.12
CA LEU A 364 16.76 -20.19 -11.07
C LEU A 364 17.42 -20.25 -12.44
N ALA A 365 17.65 -21.42 -13.01
CA ALA A 365 18.29 -21.55 -14.30
C ALA A 365 17.61 -22.67 -15.10
N GLY A 366 17.52 -22.51 -16.41
CA GLY A 366 16.67 -23.38 -17.24
C GLY A 366 15.56 -22.54 -17.88
N ASP A 367 14.85 -23.12 -18.84
CA ASP A 367 13.68 -22.44 -19.44
C ASP A 367 12.44 -22.79 -18.59
N ASP A 368 12.15 -21.95 -17.60
CA ASP A 368 11.14 -22.21 -16.57
C ASP A 368 9.73 -21.77 -16.98
N THR A 369 8.71 -22.41 -16.41
CA THR A 369 7.31 -21.98 -16.50
C THR A 369 6.77 -21.76 -15.09
N ILE A 370 6.35 -20.53 -14.78
CA ILE A 370 5.87 -20.14 -13.45
C ILE A 370 4.44 -19.61 -13.56
N TYR A 371 3.52 -20.20 -12.79
CA TYR A 371 2.14 -19.74 -12.62
C TYR A 371 1.91 -19.33 -11.17
N ALA A 372 1.85 -18.03 -10.87
CA ALA A 372 1.73 -17.54 -9.50
C ALA A 372 0.32 -17.67 -8.91
N GLU A 373 -0.69 -17.69 -9.77
CA GLU A 373 -2.12 -17.85 -9.44
C GLU A 373 -2.76 -16.61 -8.82
N ALA A 374 -2.86 -16.49 -7.49
CA ALA A 374 -3.47 -15.30 -6.88
C ALA A 374 -2.65 -14.84 -5.69
N GLY A 375 -2.52 -13.54 -5.50
CA GLY A 375 -1.60 -13.02 -4.49
C GLY A 375 -0.93 -11.77 -5.04
N ASN A 376 -0.15 -11.06 -4.23
CA ASN A 376 0.79 -10.07 -4.73
C ASN A 376 2.15 -10.75 -4.79
N ASP A 377 2.44 -11.38 -5.92
CA ASP A 377 3.54 -12.33 -6.03
C ASP A 377 4.84 -11.65 -6.49
N ILE A 378 5.98 -12.21 -6.07
CA ILE A 378 7.30 -11.87 -6.61
C ILE A 378 7.76 -13.04 -7.47
N ILE A 379 7.90 -12.79 -8.77
CA ILE A 379 8.22 -13.83 -9.76
C ILE A 379 9.60 -13.54 -10.33
N ILE A 380 10.48 -14.53 -10.22
CA ILE A 380 11.87 -14.49 -10.70
C ILE A 380 12.06 -15.71 -11.60
N GLY A 381 12.07 -15.53 -12.92
CA GLY A 381 12.40 -16.62 -13.84
C GLY A 381 13.83 -17.10 -13.59
N GLY A 382 14.79 -16.21 -13.82
CA GLY A 382 16.21 -16.46 -13.57
C GLY A 382 16.95 -16.51 -14.90
N VAL A 383 17.95 -17.39 -15.03
CA VAL A 383 18.74 -17.53 -16.25
C VAL A 383 18.10 -18.54 -17.19
N GLY A 384 17.55 -18.09 -18.32
CA GLY A 384 16.83 -18.96 -19.24
C GLY A 384 15.98 -18.19 -20.23
N ASN A 385 14.99 -18.84 -20.81
CA ASN A 385 13.91 -18.14 -21.50
C ASN A 385 12.61 -18.58 -20.84
N ASP A 386 12.16 -17.76 -19.89
CA ASP A 386 11.12 -18.19 -18.96
C ASP A 386 9.73 -17.77 -19.43
N THR A 387 8.71 -18.49 -18.99
CA THR A 387 7.30 -18.12 -19.18
C THR A 387 6.67 -17.86 -17.82
N LEU A 388 6.29 -16.61 -17.58
CA LEU A 388 5.86 -16.13 -16.27
C LEU A 388 4.40 -15.65 -16.35
N ASP A 389 3.53 -16.20 -15.51
CA ASP A 389 2.12 -15.80 -15.38
C ASP A 389 1.81 -15.45 -13.92
N GLY A 390 1.59 -14.15 -13.65
CA GLY A 390 1.27 -13.65 -12.31
C GLY A 390 -0.16 -13.95 -11.85
N GLY A 391 -1.08 -14.17 -12.79
CA GLY A 391 -2.47 -14.41 -12.45
C GLY A 391 -3.17 -13.16 -11.90
N THR A 392 -3.67 -13.18 -10.67
CA THR A 392 -4.45 -12.07 -10.09
C THR A 392 -3.80 -11.47 -8.85
N GLY A 393 -3.66 -10.15 -8.83
CA GLY A 393 -3.22 -9.39 -7.65
C GLY A 393 -2.32 -8.26 -8.08
N ASN A 394 -1.30 -7.85 -7.31
CA ASN A 394 -0.33 -6.87 -7.81
C ASN A 394 1.05 -7.51 -7.81
N ASP A 395 1.45 -8.02 -8.96
CA ASP A 395 2.60 -8.89 -9.09
C ASP A 395 3.86 -8.11 -9.47
N THR A 396 5.00 -8.64 -9.08
CA THR A 396 6.32 -8.08 -9.35
C THR A 396 7.19 -9.10 -10.07
N TYR A 397 7.48 -8.82 -11.33
CA TYR A 397 8.37 -9.61 -12.19
C TYR A 397 9.79 -9.04 -12.10
N ASN A 398 10.68 -9.73 -11.41
CA ASN A 398 12.06 -9.29 -11.24
C ASN A 398 12.92 -9.77 -12.42
N PHE A 399 13.64 -8.86 -13.05
CA PHE A 399 14.49 -9.14 -14.21
C PHE A 399 15.88 -8.52 -14.07
N ASN A 400 16.92 -9.30 -14.28
CA ASN A 400 18.32 -8.91 -14.22
C ASN A 400 19.03 -9.09 -15.56
N LEU A 401 20.25 -8.53 -15.66
CA LEU A 401 21.10 -8.72 -16.82
C LEU A 401 21.57 -10.18 -16.95
N GLY A 402 21.37 -10.76 -18.13
CA GLY A 402 21.71 -12.15 -18.42
C GLY A 402 20.63 -13.16 -18.05
N ASP A 403 19.44 -12.70 -17.65
CA ASP A 403 18.28 -13.56 -17.38
C ASP A 403 17.76 -14.18 -18.70
N GLY A 404 17.95 -13.53 -19.85
CA GLY A 404 17.65 -14.09 -21.17
C GLY A 404 16.39 -13.50 -21.81
N ASN A 405 15.53 -14.34 -22.41
CA ASN A 405 14.36 -13.87 -23.18
C ASN A 405 13.05 -14.39 -22.59
N ASP A 406 12.46 -13.60 -21.72
CA ASP A 406 11.29 -14.03 -20.96
C ASP A 406 9.99 -13.62 -21.65
N THR A 407 8.94 -14.40 -21.39
CA THR A 407 7.57 -14.10 -21.80
C THR A 407 6.73 -13.91 -20.56
N ILE A 408 6.10 -12.75 -20.43
CA ILE A 408 5.16 -12.45 -19.34
C ILE A 408 3.73 -12.45 -19.89
N VAL A 409 2.85 -13.17 -19.20
CA VAL A 409 1.42 -13.19 -19.42
C VAL A 409 0.76 -12.70 -18.15
N ASP A 410 0.01 -11.60 -18.20
CA ASP A 410 -0.74 -11.14 -17.03
C ASP A 410 -2.26 -11.28 -17.24
N THR A 411 -2.99 -11.34 -16.14
CA THR A 411 -4.45 -11.46 -16.14
C THR A 411 -5.14 -10.28 -15.48
N GLN A 412 -4.77 -9.86 -14.27
CA GLN A 412 -5.43 -8.76 -13.54
C GLN A 412 -4.51 -8.21 -12.43
N GLY A 413 -4.28 -6.89 -12.44
CA GLY A 413 -3.52 -6.30 -11.35
C GLY A 413 -3.12 -4.85 -11.51
N VAL A 414 -2.21 -4.42 -10.64
CA VAL A 414 -1.35 -3.25 -10.86
C VAL A 414 0.09 -3.72 -10.78
N ASP A 415 0.56 -4.28 -11.88
CA ASP A 415 1.73 -5.14 -11.93
C ASP A 415 2.99 -4.35 -12.27
N THR A 416 4.13 -4.90 -11.88
CA THR A 416 5.42 -4.22 -11.98
C THR A 416 6.48 -5.13 -12.54
N ILE A 417 7.13 -4.73 -13.63
CA ILE A 417 8.46 -5.26 -13.96
C ILE A 417 9.48 -4.47 -13.15
N MET A 418 10.29 -5.18 -12.39
CA MET A 418 11.36 -4.61 -11.56
C MET A 418 12.71 -4.98 -12.15
N PHE A 419 13.39 -4.00 -12.73
CA PHE A 419 14.74 -4.18 -13.23
C PHE A 419 15.78 -4.11 -12.12
N GLY A 420 16.67 -5.10 -12.10
CA GLY A 420 17.81 -5.16 -11.19
C GLY A 420 18.88 -4.11 -11.45
N GLU A 421 19.92 -4.09 -10.60
CA GLU A 421 21.04 -3.17 -10.75
C GLU A 421 21.74 -3.32 -12.11
N GLY A 422 22.11 -2.19 -12.72
CA GLY A 422 22.89 -2.16 -13.97
C GLY A 422 22.07 -2.00 -15.25
N ILE A 423 20.74 -2.19 -15.19
CA ILE A 423 19.82 -1.88 -16.30
C ILE A 423 19.40 -0.41 -16.17
N LYS A 424 19.78 0.42 -17.14
CA LYS A 424 19.37 1.83 -17.17
C LYS A 424 18.22 2.04 -18.13
N ILE A 425 17.51 3.16 -17.96
CA ILE A 425 16.50 3.66 -18.89
C ILE A 425 16.99 3.66 -20.35
N SER A 426 18.24 4.04 -20.58
CA SER A 426 18.85 4.09 -21.92
C SER A 426 19.07 2.73 -22.57
N ASP A 427 19.05 1.65 -21.78
CA ASP A 427 19.37 0.30 -22.22
C ASP A 427 18.14 -0.46 -22.69
N VAL A 428 16.93 0.06 -22.39
CA VAL A 428 15.64 -0.58 -22.66
C VAL A 428 14.92 0.13 -23.80
N SER A 429 14.68 -0.60 -24.88
CA SER A 429 13.86 -0.16 -26.02
C SER A 429 12.57 -0.97 -26.11
N ILE A 430 11.47 -0.35 -26.51
CA ILE A 430 10.15 -0.99 -26.56
C ILE A 430 9.66 -0.97 -27.99
N THR A 431 9.27 -2.13 -28.51
CA THR A 431 8.69 -2.28 -29.85
C THR A 431 7.35 -3.00 -29.77
N LYS A 432 6.33 -2.47 -30.44
CA LYS A 432 5.03 -3.13 -30.55
C LYS A 432 5.03 -4.18 -31.66
N GLU A 433 4.61 -5.39 -31.32
CA GLU A 433 4.49 -6.52 -32.25
C GLU A 433 3.05 -7.06 -32.25
N GLY A 434 2.17 -6.46 -33.06
CA GLY A 434 0.75 -6.81 -33.05
C GLY A 434 0.07 -6.33 -31.77
N ASN A 435 -0.39 -7.27 -30.94
CA ASN A 435 -0.97 -7.00 -29.60
C ASN A 435 0.06 -7.20 -28.48
N ASP A 436 1.30 -7.55 -28.80
CA ASP A 436 2.35 -7.80 -27.82
C ASP A 436 3.31 -6.59 -27.76
N LEU A 437 4.00 -6.43 -26.63
CA LEU A 437 5.11 -5.47 -26.47
C LEU A 437 6.41 -6.23 -26.22
N LEU A 438 7.43 -5.97 -27.03
CA LEU A 438 8.77 -6.49 -26.86
C LEU A 438 9.66 -5.40 -26.24
N LEU A 439 10.14 -5.65 -25.03
CA LEU A 439 11.18 -4.86 -24.37
C LEU A 439 12.52 -5.53 -24.70
N THR A 440 13.41 -4.83 -25.40
CA THR A 440 14.79 -5.28 -25.66
C THR A 440 15.74 -4.56 -24.72
N ILE A 441 16.56 -5.31 -23.99
CA ILE A 441 17.55 -4.84 -23.03
C ILE A 441 18.94 -5.17 -23.58
N ASN A 442 19.79 -4.15 -23.82
CA ASN A 442 21.21 -4.25 -24.22
C ASN A 442 21.61 -5.13 -25.44
N ASP A 443 20.65 -5.48 -26.31
CA ASP A 443 20.77 -6.38 -27.48
C ASP A 443 20.91 -7.89 -27.17
N GLN A 444 20.96 -8.33 -25.91
CA GLN A 444 21.05 -9.77 -25.56
C GLN A 444 19.83 -10.30 -24.81
N ASP A 445 19.19 -9.45 -24.01
CA ASP A 445 18.10 -9.82 -23.11
C ASP A 445 16.78 -9.22 -23.62
N SER A 446 15.65 -9.88 -23.37
CA SER A 446 14.34 -9.34 -23.72
C SER A 446 13.21 -9.82 -22.81
N ILE A 447 12.14 -9.01 -22.77
CA ILE A 447 10.87 -9.38 -22.15
C ILE A 447 9.77 -9.18 -23.19
N LEU A 448 9.02 -10.23 -23.48
CA LEU A 448 7.84 -10.21 -24.33
C LEU A 448 6.58 -10.17 -23.46
N LEU A 449 5.88 -9.04 -23.45
CA LEU A 449 4.58 -8.90 -22.79
C LEU A 449 3.48 -9.33 -23.76
N LYS A 450 2.74 -10.38 -23.38
CA LYS A 450 1.69 -10.97 -24.22
C LYS A 450 0.34 -10.29 -24.03
N ASP A 451 -0.34 -10.08 -25.16
CA ASP A 451 -1.74 -9.62 -25.21
C ASP A 451 -2.02 -8.37 -24.35
N THR A 452 -1.39 -7.25 -24.70
CA THR A 452 -1.49 -5.98 -23.95
C THR A 452 -2.82 -5.24 -24.12
N THR A 453 -3.92 -5.97 -24.29
CA THR A 453 -5.28 -5.43 -24.45
C THR A 453 -5.94 -5.12 -23.09
N GLU A 454 -7.06 -4.38 -23.08
CA GLU A 454 -7.68 -3.83 -21.87
C GLU A 454 -7.82 -4.86 -20.72
N ASN A 455 -7.24 -4.52 -19.55
CA ASN A 455 -7.20 -5.25 -18.27
C ASN A 455 -6.21 -6.42 -18.13
N ARG A 456 -5.25 -6.62 -19.06
CA ARG A 456 -4.24 -7.70 -18.99
C ARG A 456 -2.79 -7.21 -19.11
N VAL A 457 -2.51 -5.99 -18.68
CA VAL A 457 -1.23 -5.32 -18.94
C VAL A 457 -0.39 -5.21 -17.69
N ILE A 458 0.93 -5.19 -17.87
CA ILE A 458 1.83 -4.65 -16.85
C ILE A 458 1.67 -3.13 -16.82
N GLU A 459 1.32 -2.56 -15.66
CA GLU A 459 1.12 -1.12 -15.53
C GLU A 459 2.43 -0.34 -15.34
N ARG A 460 3.45 -0.98 -14.73
CA ARG A 460 4.65 -0.28 -14.27
C ARG A 460 5.93 -1.01 -14.65
N ILE A 461 6.95 -0.22 -14.98
CA ILE A 461 8.33 -0.67 -15.07
C ILE A 461 9.14 0.18 -14.08
N MET A 462 9.86 -0.46 -13.17
CA MET A 462 10.66 0.20 -12.15
C MET A 462 12.14 -0.14 -12.31
N PHE A 463 12.98 0.88 -12.18
CA PHE A 463 14.43 0.77 -12.27
C PHE A 463 15.06 0.84 -10.88
N ALA A 464 16.26 0.27 -10.73
CA ALA A 464 17.00 0.26 -9.46
C ALA A 464 17.31 1.66 -8.89
N ASP A 465 17.32 2.72 -9.70
CA ASP A 465 17.50 4.11 -9.27
C ASP A 465 16.21 4.80 -8.78
N GLY A 466 15.09 4.08 -8.79
CA GLY A 466 13.77 4.57 -8.41
C GLY A 466 13.03 5.32 -9.52
N ALA A 467 13.56 5.35 -10.75
CA ALA A 467 12.76 5.76 -11.90
C ALA A 467 11.65 4.74 -12.17
N MET A 468 10.49 5.24 -12.61
CA MET A 468 9.32 4.45 -12.89
C MET A 468 8.70 4.90 -14.21
N TRP A 469 8.40 3.95 -15.07
CA TRP A 469 7.54 4.16 -16.22
C TRP A 469 6.16 3.60 -15.97
N HIS A 470 5.16 4.29 -16.51
CA HIS A 470 3.78 3.85 -16.54
C HIS A 470 3.39 3.51 -17.96
N ILE A 471 2.58 2.47 -18.13
CA ILE A 471 1.96 2.19 -19.41
C ILE A 471 1.05 3.37 -19.79
N ASN A 472 1.04 3.75 -21.06
CA ASN A 472 0.14 4.78 -21.55
C ASN A 472 -1.32 4.28 -21.65
N GLU A 473 -2.29 5.19 -21.80
CA GLU A 473 -3.71 4.83 -21.92
C GLU A 473 -4.03 3.92 -23.13
N ALA A 474 -3.18 3.92 -24.16
CA ALA A 474 -3.34 3.08 -25.35
C ALA A 474 -2.72 1.68 -25.21
N HIS A 475 -2.04 1.42 -24.09
CA HIS A 475 -1.38 0.16 -23.75
C HIS A 475 -0.37 -0.28 -24.82
N ASP A 476 0.29 0.68 -25.46
CA ASP A 476 1.17 0.46 -26.60
C ASP A 476 2.59 0.99 -26.42
N ASN A 477 2.85 1.71 -25.32
CA ASN A 477 4.18 2.16 -24.91
C ASN A 477 4.21 2.48 -23.40
N PHE A 478 5.42 2.56 -22.83
CA PHE A 478 5.66 3.02 -21.46
C PHE A 478 6.35 4.39 -21.46
N ASN A 479 5.97 5.21 -20.48
CA ASN A 479 6.45 6.57 -20.35
C ASN A 479 6.85 6.93 -18.90
N ALA A 480 7.93 7.68 -18.74
CA ALA A 480 8.36 8.17 -17.45
C ALA A 480 7.39 9.26 -16.94
N SER A 481 7.06 9.22 -15.66
CA SER A 481 6.24 10.27 -15.07
C SER A 481 7.06 11.54 -14.84
N THR A 482 6.60 12.66 -15.39
CA THR A 482 7.17 13.99 -15.12
C THR A 482 7.11 14.31 -13.62
N LYS A 483 8.23 14.68 -13.04
CA LYS A 483 8.31 15.19 -11.66
C LYS A 483 8.39 16.71 -11.65
N GLY A 484 8.00 17.33 -10.54
CA GLY A 484 8.05 18.78 -10.34
C GLY A 484 6.75 19.50 -10.71
N ARG A 485 6.82 20.84 -10.77
CA ARG A 485 5.67 21.70 -11.08
C ARG A 485 6.04 22.92 -11.89
N VAL A 486 5.03 23.54 -12.49
CA VAL A 486 5.08 24.89 -13.05
C VAL A 486 4.20 25.83 -12.23
N TYR A 487 4.65 27.06 -12.00
CA TYR A 487 3.87 28.08 -11.30
C TYR A 487 4.20 29.49 -11.80
N LEU A 488 3.26 30.40 -11.61
CA LEU A 488 3.40 31.80 -11.99
C LEU A 488 4.09 32.58 -10.87
N GLN A 489 5.05 33.42 -11.24
CA GLN A 489 5.68 34.42 -10.39
C GLN A 489 5.36 35.81 -10.94
N GLY A 490 5.13 36.77 -10.05
CA GLY A 490 4.73 38.14 -10.39
C GLY A 490 3.28 38.43 -10.00
N GLU A 491 2.96 39.72 -9.92
CA GLU A 491 1.63 40.17 -9.53
C GLU A 491 0.71 40.24 -10.74
N ALA A 492 -0.56 39.87 -10.55
CA ALA A 492 -1.59 40.00 -11.56
C ALA A 492 -2.04 41.48 -11.68
N LEU A 493 -1.13 42.37 -12.08
CA LEU A 493 -1.39 43.80 -12.26
C LEU A 493 -1.11 44.25 -13.70
N GLU A 494 -1.94 45.14 -14.22
CA GLU A 494 -1.73 45.76 -15.52
C GLU A 494 -0.34 46.41 -15.61
N GLY A 495 0.42 46.07 -16.64
CA GLY A 495 1.79 46.56 -16.86
C GLY A 495 2.89 45.70 -16.21
N GLN A 496 2.54 44.76 -15.33
CA GLN A 496 3.49 43.80 -14.76
C GLN A 496 3.69 42.59 -15.67
N THR A 497 4.82 41.91 -15.52
CA THR A 497 5.12 40.66 -16.22
C THR A 497 4.92 39.48 -15.27
N LEU A 498 4.12 38.52 -15.70
CA LEU A 498 4.08 37.19 -15.09
C LEU A 498 5.18 36.35 -15.72
N THR A 499 6.04 35.77 -14.89
CA THR A 499 7.11 34.86 -15.30
C THR A 499 6.76 33.45 -14.85
N LEU A 500 6.92 32.49 -15.75
CA LEU A 500 6.74 31.08 -15.45
C LEU A 500 8.00 30.53 -14.80
N VAL A 501 7.85 29.93 -13.62
CA VAL A 501 8.91 29.16 -12.97
C VAL A 501 8.58 27.68 -13.10
N ASN A 502 9.54 26.89 -13.58
CA ASN A 502 9.40 25.45 -13.72
C ASN A 502 10.45 24.72 -12.87
N THR A 503 10.04 23.59 -12.32
CA THR A 503 10.90 22.64 -11.60
C THR A 503 10.77 21.25 -12.22
N LEU A 504 10.34 21.21 -13.48
CA LEU A 504 10.06 19.98 -14.18
C LEU A 504 11.35 19.20 -14.39
N SER A 505 11.25 17.90 -14.18
CA SER A 505 12.32 16.96 -14.45
C SER A 505 11.71 15.66 -14.95
N ASP A 506 12.31 15.11 -15.99
CA ASP A 506 11.93 13.82 -16.54
C ASP A 506 13.11 12.85 -16.51
N ALA A 507 12.84 11.59 -16.16
CA ALA A 507 13.87 10.57 -15.98
C ALA A 507 14.45 10.07 -17.30
N ASP A 508 13.65 10.03 -18.36
CA ASP A 508 14.10 9.62 -19.70
C ASP A 508 14.56 10.80 -20.58
N GLY A 509 14.39 12.03 -20.09
CA GLY A 509 14.91 13.25 -20.67
C GLY A 509 13.81 14.27 -20.94
N MET A 510 14.10 15.54 -20.66
CA MET A 510 13.17 16.64 -20.91
C MET A 510 13.61 17.41 -22.16
N GLY A 511 12.76 17.45 -23.18
CA GLY A 511 12.97 18.30 -24.35
C GLY A 511 12.76 19.78 -24.08
N GLU A 512 12.75 20.57 -25.15
CA GLU A 512 12.53 22.01 -25.07
C GLU A 512 11.08 22.32 -24.64
N LEU A 513 10.92 23.18 -23.64
CA LEU A 513 9.60 23.59 -23.15
C LEU A 513 8.93 24.55 -24.14
N SER A 514 7.65 24.30 -24.38
CA SER A 514 6.75 25.15 -25.16
C SER A 514 5.63 25.66 -24.27
N TYR A 515 5.23 26.92 -24.47
CA TYR A 515 4.26 27.60 -23.63
C TYR A 515 3.05 28.08 -24.43
N GLN A 516 1.86 27.99 -23.84
CA GLN A 516 0.64 28.58 -24.35
C GLN A 516 -0.12 29.28 -23.22
N TRP A 517 0.00 30.60 -23.17
CA TRP A 517 -0.75 31.41 -22.21
C TRP A 517 -2.23 31.48 -22.58
N GLN A 518 -3.08 31.49 -21.57
CA GLN A 518 -4.53 31.55 -21.71
C GLN A 518 -5.13 32.54 -20.72
N TYR A 519 -6.27 33.15 -21.09
CA TYR A 519 -7.08 33.94 -20.18
C TYR A 519 -8.50 33.39 -20.05
N SER A 520 -9.17 33.71 -18.95
CA SER A 520 -10.58 33.40 -18.71
C SER A 520 -11.29 34.54 -17.98
N THR A 521 -12.57 34.76 -18.27
CA THR A 521 -13.42 35.73 -17.54
C THR A 521 -14.18 35.11 -16.36
N ASP A 522 -14.29 33.78 -16.32
CA ASP A 522 -15.09 33.05 -15.33
C ASP A 522 -14.27 31.98 -14.56
N GLY A 523 -13.03 31.71 -14.99
CA GLY A 523 -12.16 30.68 -14.43
C GLY A 523 -12.35 29.30 -15.06
N GLU A 524 -13.39 29.12 -15.88
CA GLU A 524 -13.82 27.82 -16.41
C GLU A 524 -13.56 27.70 -17.92
N VAL A 525 -13.91 28.74 -18.69
CA VAL A 525 -13.72 28.76 -20.15
C VAL A 525 -12.46 29.53 -20.50
N TRP A 526 -11.52 28.87 -21.17
CA TRP A 526 -10.18 29.39 -21.44
C TRP A 526 -9.96 29.70 -22.92
N VAL A 527 -9.34 30.86 -23.19
CA VAL A 527 -9.01 31.35 -24.53
C VAL A 527 -7.50 31.56 -24.65
N ASN A 528 -6.89 31.06 -25.72
CA ASN A 528 -5.47 31.24 -25.99
C ASN A 528 -5.14 32.73 -26.23
N ILE A 529 -4.09 33.23 -25.56
CA ILE A 529 -3.48 34.51 -25.88
C ILE A 529 -2.59 34.29 -27.10
N VAL A 530 -2.94 34.96 -28.20
CA VAL A 530 -2.25 34.79 -29.49
C VAL A 530 -0.81 35.29 -29.37
N SER A 531 0.15 34.50 -29.87
CA SER A 531 1.59 34.80 -29.88
C SER A 531 2.28 34.87 -28.51
N ALA A 532 1.59 34.56 -27.40
CA ALA A 532 2.21 34.42 -26.09
C ALA A 532 2.75 33.00 -25.91
N THR A 533 3.99 32.78 -26.36
CA THR A 533 4.65 31.46 -26.36
C THR A 533 6.00 31.44 -25.63
N THR A 534 6.33 32.51 -24.92
CA THR A 534 7.52 32.63 -24.06
C THR A 534 7.18 32.23 -22.62
N ASP A 535 8.19 32.10 -21.78
CA ASP A 535 8.07 31.91 -20.32
C ASP A 535 7.59 33.17 -19.59
N GLU A 536 7.43 34.29 -20.28
CA GLU A 536 6.93 35.54 -19.74
C GLU A 536 5.68 36.04 -20.48
N LEU A 537 4.77 36.66 -19.75
CA LEU A 537 3.62 37.41 -20.27
C LEU A 537 3.50 38.76 -19.58
N THR A 538 3.69 39.85 -20.32
CA THR A 538 3.34 41.19 -19.85
C THR A 538 1.83 41.40 -19.90
N LEU A 539 1.26 41.74 -18.74
CA LEU A 539 -0.15 42.00 -18.58
C LEU A 539 -0.50 43.38 -19.15
N THR A 540 -1.55 43.43 -19.95
CA THR A 540 -2.02 44.66 -20.60
C THR A 540 -3.45 44.92 -20.19
N GLN A 541 -3.98 46.09 -20.56
CA GLN A 541 -5.38 46.41 -20.27
C GLN A 541 -6.39 45.39 -20.81
N ALA A 542 -6.06 44.68 -21.89
CA ALA A 542 -6.92 43.63 -22.43
C ALA A 542 -7.04 42.42 -21.48
N HIS A 543 -6.16 42.29 -20.49
CA HIS A 543 -6.15 41.21 -19.50
C HIS A 543 -6.85 41.59 -18.19
N THR A 544 -7.09 42.88 -17.92
CA THR A 544 -7.75 43.35 -16.70
C THR A 544 -9.11 42.67 -16.50
N GLY A 545 -9.37 42.23 -15.27
CA GLY A 545 -10.58 41.50 -14.87
C GLY A 545 -10.62 40.03 -15.31
N LYS A 546 -9.54 39.51 -15.91
CA LYS A 546 -9.45 38.11 -16.34
C LYS A 546 -8.44 37.34 -15.50
N TYR A 547 -8.69 36.04 -15.37
CA TYR A 547 -7.74 35.07 -14.85
C TYR A 547 -6.72 34.68 -15.92
N ILE A 548 -5.51 34.33 -15.50
CA ILE A 548 -4.41 33.90 -16.38
C ILE A 548 -3.91 32.52 -15.94
N LYS A 549 -3.54 31.68 -16.92
CA LYS A 549 -2.76 30.45 -16.70
C LYS A 549 -1.90 30.18 -17.92
N VAL A 550 -0.96 29.24 -17.80
CA VAL A 550 -0.16 28.76 -18.92
C VAL A 550 -0.14 27.24 -18.98
N ILE A 551 -0.34 26.72 -20.18
CA ILE A 551 -0.09 25.31 -20.50
C ILE A 551 1.37 25.21 -20.94
N THR A 552 2.13 24.37 -20.26
CA THR A 552 3.52 24.05 -20.56
C THR A 552 3.58 22.64 -21.13
N SER A 553 4.28 22.46 -22.24
CA SER A 553 4.46 21.14 -22.84
C SER A 553 5.89 20.91 -23.29
N TYR A 554 6.37 19.67 -23.26
CA TYR A 554 7.64 19.29 -23.87
C TYR A 554 7.52 17.89 -24.50
N THR A 555 8.46 17.57 -25.38
CA THR A 555 8.62 16.19 -25.86
C THR A 555 9.74 15.54 -25.06
N ASP A 556 9.47 14.39 -24.44
CA ASP A 556 10.44 13.67 -23.62
C ASP A 556 11.57 13.03 -24.49
N GLY A 557 12.49 12.31 -23.84
CA GLY A 557 13.57 11.59 -24.54
C GLY A 557 13.10 10.43 -25.42
N ARG A 558 11.83 10.03 -25.32
CA ARG A 558 11.19 8.93 -26.04
C ARG A 558 10.23 9.37 -27.13
N GLY A 559 9.98 10.68 -27.26
CA GLY A 559 9.08 11.25 -28.24
C GLY A 559 7.62 11.44 -27.78
N ASN A 560 7.29 11.20 -26.51
CA ASN A 560 5.95 11.46 -25.99
C ASN A 560 5.78 12.95 -25.66
N LEU A 561 4.58 13.48 -25.89
CA LEU A 561 4.23 14.86 -25.56
C LEU A 561 3.71 14.92 -24.13
N GLU A 562 4.47 15.55 -23.26
CA GLU A 562 4.08 15.84 -21.89
C GLU A 562 3.45 17.22 -21.76
N THR A 563 2.39 17.32 -20.95
CA THR A 563 1.70 18.60 -20.71
C THR A 563 1.37 18.81 -19.24
N THR A 564 1.63 20.02 -18.74
CA THR A 564 1.26 20.46 -17.40
C THR A 564 0.71 21.88 -17.46
N THR A 565 -0.14 22.25 -16.51
CA THR A 565 -0.77 23.57 -16.47
C THR A 565 -0.54 24.21 -15.11
N THR A 566 -0.25 25.51 -15.09
CA THR A 566 -0.17 26.25 -13.83
C THR A 566 -1.51 26.29 -13.12
N LEU A 567 -1.49 26.57 -11.81
CA LEU A 567 -2.69 27.07 -11.14
C LEU A 567 -3.17 28.37 -11.80
N THR A 568 -4.46 28.63 -11.64
CA THR A 568 -5.10 29.86 -12.11
C THR A 568 -4.66 31.04 -11.25
N SER A 569 -4.25 32.15 -11.87
CA SER A 569 -3.94 33.39 -11.17
C SER A 569 -5.19 33.99 -10.50
N GLU A 570 -5.02 35.02 -9.70
CA GLU A 570 -6.14 35.95 -9.41
C GLU A 570 -6.52 36.74 -10.67
N THR A 571 -7.64 37.46 -10.63
CA THR A 571 -8.01 38.37 -11.74
C THR A 571 -7.01 39.51 -11.84
N VAL A 572 -6.57 39.83 -13.06
CA VAL A 572 -5.66 40.95 -13.28
C VAL A 572 -6.32 42.27 -12.86
N ALA A 573 -5.71 43.00 -11.91
CA ALA A 573 -6.18 44.31 -11.47
C ALA A 573 -5.40 45.45 -12.15
N ASN A 574 -5.96 46.66 -12.12
CA ASN A 574 -5.24 47.85 -12.58
C ASN A 574 -4.12 48.21 -11.59
N THR A 575 -3.00 48.74 -12.10
CA THR A 575 -1.94 49.25 -11.23
C THR A 575 -2.42 50.46 -10.42
N THR A 576 -2.15 50.45 -9.11
CA THR A 576 -2.46 51.56 -8.20
C THR A 576 -1.33 52.59 -8.22
N ILE A 577 -1.67 53.88 -8.13
CA ILE A 577 -0.69 54.97 -8.00
C ILE A 577 -0.66 55.41 -6.54
N SER A 578 0.53 55.67 -6.00
CA SER A 578 0.71 56.27 -4.67
C SER A 578 1.43 57.61 -4.76
N LEU A 579 0.93 58.61 -4.04
CA LEU A 579 1.56 59.92 -3.85
C LEU A 579 1.65 60.21 -2.35
N SER A 580 2.46 61.19 -1.95
CA SER A 580 2.50 61.67 -0.57
C SER A 580 2.25 63.17 -0.49
N SER A 581 1.71 63.61 0.64
CA SER A 581 1.53 65.01 1.01
C SER A 581 1.97 65.23 2.45
N VAL A 582 2.46 66.41 2.78
CA VAL A 582 2.79 66.74 4.18
C VAL A 582 1.52 67.17 4.91
N LYS A 583 1.37 66.73 6.16
CA LYS A 583 0.29 67.15 7.07
C LYS A 583 0.08 68.66 7.02
N ASP A 584 -1.19 69.07 6.93
CA ASP A 584 -1.64 70.45 6.80
C ASP A 584 -1.15 71.21 5.55
N GLN A 585 -0.62 70.52 4.53
CA GLN A 585 -0.25 71.10 3.24
C GLN A 585 -1.11 70.57 2.08
N ASP A 586 -1.35 71.44 1.10
CA ASP A 586 -2.06 71.07 -0.12
C ASP A 586 -1.16 70.25 -1.06
N LEU A 587 -1.71 69.20 -1.67
CA LEU A 587 -1.07 68.44 -2.73
C LEU A 587 -1.68 68.77 -4.09
N THR A 588 -0.84 69.10 -5.07
CA THR A 588 -1.28 69.24 -6.46
C THR A 588 -1.09 67.92 -7.20
N ILE A 589 -2.19 67.30 -7.61
CA ILE A 589 -2.24 66.08 -8.42
C ILE A 589 -2.36 66.50 -9.90
N THR A 590 -1.52 65.94 -10.76
CA THR A 590 -1.48 66.25 -12.20
C THR A 590 -1.93 65.08 -13.05
N THR A 591 -2.48 65.37 -14.24
CA THR A 591 -2.79 64.34 -15.25
C THR A 591 -1.58 63.47 -15.58
N THR A 592 -0.36 64.03 -15.62
CA THR A 592 0.87 63.26 -15.89
C THR A 592 1.13 62.22 -14.80
N GLN A 593 0.94 62.56 -13.52
CA GLN A 593 1.05 61.61 -12.42
C GLN A 593 0.04 60.47 -12.57
N LEU A 594 -1.25 60.79 -12.82
CA LEU A 594 -2.33 59.81 -12.94
C LEU A 594 -2.21 58.86 -14.15
N LEU A 595 -1.37 59.21 -15.13
CA LEU A 595 -1.13 58.41 -16.33
C LEU A 595 0.27 57.77 -16.37
N THR A 596 1.06 57.88 -15.29
CA THR A 596 2.48 57.48 -15.31
C THR A 596 2.69 56.01 -15.66
N ASN A 597 1.76 55.14 -15.27
CA ASN A 597 1.84 53.69 -15.51
C ASN A 597 0.85 53.20 -16.58
N VAL A 598 0.24 54.11 -17.33
CA VAL A 598 -0.83 53.77 -18.29
C VAL A 598 -0.34 54.00 -19.71
N VAL A 599 -0.35 52.95 -20.51
CA VAL A 599 0.10 52.99 -21.91
C VAL A 599 -1.08 53.35 -22.81
N GLY A 600 -0.90 54.39 -23.63
CA GLY A 600 -1.91 54.80 -24.61
C GLY A 600 -1.66 56.18 -25.21
N SER A 601 -2.42 56.51 -26.26
CA SER A 601 -2.40 57.83 -26.89
C SER A 601 -3.76 58.52 -26.73
N ASN A 602 -3.76 59.85 -26.62
CA ASN A 602 -4.98 60.65 -26.40
C ASN A 602 -5.77 60.26 -25.13
N LEU A 603 -5.06 59.98 -24.04
CA LEU A 603 -5.66 59.65 -22.75
C LEU A 603 -6.10 60.91 -22.00
N SER A 604 -7.19 60.80 -21.25
CA SER A 604 -7.70 61.86 -20.37
C SER A 604 -8.27 61.27 -19.08
N ILE A 605 -8.14 62.02 -17.99
CA ILE A 605 -8.69 61.67 -16.68
C ILE A 605 -10.10 62.25 -16.56
N ILE A 606 -11.04 61.42 -16.14
CA ILE A 606 -12.42 61.79 -15.83
C ILE A 606 -12.80 61.24 -14.45
N ASN A 607 -13.82 61.83 -13.82
CA ASN A 607 -14.41 61.35 -12.58
C ASN A 607 -13.42 61.11 -11.41
N LEU A 608 -12.33 61.89 -11.31
CA LEU A 608 -11.48 61.87 -10.12
C LEU A 608 -12.31 62.31 -8.91
N SER A 609 -12.43 61.44 -7.93
CA SER A 609 -13.23 61.63 -6.74
C SER A 609 -12.54 61.04 -5.52
N ILE A 610 -12.78 61.63 -4.36
CA ILE A 610 -12.24 61.16 -3.08
C ILE A 610 -13.23 60.21 -2.42
N ALA A 611 -12.72 59.13 -1.83
CA ALA A 611 -13.48 58.27 -0.94
C ALA A 611 -13.46 58.86 0.49
N GLY A 612 -14.62 58.97 1.12
CA GLY A 612 -14.71 59.44 2.52
C GLY A 612 -14.71 60.95 2.66
N ASN A 613 -14.30 61.43 3.85
CA ASN A 613 -14.40 62.84 4.21
C ASN A 613 -13.10 63.46 4.72
N ASP A 614 -11.95 62.80 4.59
CA ASP A 614 -10.68 63.18 5.24
C ASP A 614 -9.85 64.24 4.52
N ALA A 615 -10.26 64.60 3.31
CA ALA A 615 -9.76 65.75 2.59
C ALA A 615 -10.85 66.37 1.73
N THR A 616 -10.57 67.56 1.20
CA THR A 616 -11.37 68.16 0.13
C THR A 616 -10.56 68.13 -1.16
N LEU A 617 -11.19 67.69 -2.25
CA LEU A 617 -10.61 67.72 -3.59
C LEU A 617 -11.22 68.86 -4.40
N THR A 618 -10.39 69.72 -4.97
CA THR A 618 -10.81 70.82 -5.84
C THR A 618 -10.23 70.66 -7.25
N ASP A 619 -11.08 70.64 -8.27
CA ASP A 619 -10.65 70.67 -9.67
C ASP A 619 -10.26 72.09 -10.09
N ASN A 620 -9.01 72.27 -10.51
CA ASN A 620 -8.48 73.57 -10.93
C ASN A 620 -8.82 73.92 -12.40
N ASN A 621 -9.55 73.06 -13.10
CA ASN A 621 -9.98 73.21 -14.50
C ASN A 621 -8.84 73.43 -15.50
N ASN A 622 -7.64 72.98 -15.18
CA ASN A 622 -6.44 73.11 -16.02
C ASN A 622 -5.66 71.79 -16.16
N GLY A 623 -6.28 70.64 -15.82
CA GLY A 623 -5.62 69.33 -15.79
C GLY A 623 -4.87 69.03 -14.50
N THR A 624 -5.16 69.77 -13.43
CA THR A 624 -4.65 69.52 -12.08
C THR A 624 -5.78 69.58 -11.06
N TRP A 625 -5.59 68.87 -9.95
CA TRP A 625 -6.49 68.87 -8.80
C TRP A 625 -5.71 69.21 -7.55
N THR A 626 -6.30 70.03 -6.68
CA THR A 626 -5.75 70.33 -5.36
C THR A 626 -6.45 69.47 -4.33
N LEU A 627 -5.69 68.61 -3.66
CA LEU A 627 -6.11 67.84 -2.49
C LEU A 627 -5.69 68.60 -1.24
N THR A 628 -6.65 68.94 -0.39
CA THR A 628 -6.42 69.61 0.89
C THR A 628 -6.85 68.66 2.01
N PRO A 629 -5.90 68.02 2.72
CA PRO A 629 -6.20 67.22 3.91
C PRO A 629 -6.95 68.03 4.97
N LYS A 630 -7.79 67.37 5.77
CA LYS A 630 -8.34 67.98 6.98
C LYS A 630 -7.21 68.43 7.90
N THR A 631 -7.45 69.51 8.64
CA THR A 631 -6.49 69.99 9.63
C THR A 631 -6.15 68.91 10.64
N ASN A 632 -4.86 68.72 10.90
CA ASN A 632 -4.26 67.70 11.75
C ASN A 632 -4.46 66.24 11.29
N PHE A 633 -4.94 65.99 10.06
CA PHE A 633 -5.05 64.63 9.54
C PHE A 633 -3.66 64.09 9.11
N SER A 634 -3.38 62.86 9.49
CA SER A 634 -2.28 62.02 9.00
C SER A 634 -2.85 60.63 8.70
N GLY A 635 -2.30 59.97 7.69
CA GLY A 635 -2.78 58.67 7.22
C GLY A 635 -3.23 58.68 5.76
N LYS A 636 -3.85 57.58 5.32
CA LYS A 636 -4.14 57.29 3.91
C LYS A 636 -5.43 57.92 3.41
N ILE A 637 -5.37 58.59 2.27
CA ILE A 637 -6.53 59.08 1.51
C ILE A 637 -6.64 58.30 0.21
N GLU A 638 -7.76 57.61 0.00
CA GLU A 638 -8.05 56.91 -1.25
C GLU A 638 -8.87 57.80 -2.20
N LEU A 639 -8.44 57.88 -3.45
CA LEU A 639 -9.15 58.49 -4.56
C LEU A 639 -9.43 57.46 -5.65
N SER A 640 -10.56 57.60 -6.32
CA SER A 640 -10.87 56.84 -7.54
C SER A 640 -10.92 57.78 -8.74
N TYR A 641 -10.42 57.33 -9.88
CA TYR A 641 -10.51 58.05 -11.15
C TYR A 641 -10.77 57.10 -12.31
N GLN A 642 -11.24 57.66 -13.41
CA GLN A 642 -11.44 56.91 -14.64
C GLN A 642 -10.58 57.49 -15.76
N ILE A 643 -10.08 56.61 -16.61
CA ILE A 643 -9.33 56.99 -17.81
C ILE A 643 -10.25 56.83 -19.02
N SER A 644 -10.23 57.82 -19.91
CA SER A 644 -10.95 57.75 -21.19
C SER A 644 -10.05 58.13 -22.37
N GLY A 645 -10.22 57.38 -23.46
CA GLY A 645 -9.41 57.50 -24.68
C GLY A 645 -8.51 56.28 -24.92
N GLY A 646 -8.07 56.09 -26.17
CA GLY A 646 -7.32 54.88 -26.55
C GLY A 646 -8.16 53.61 -26.43
N ASP A 647 -7.57 52.54 -25.89
CA ASP A 647 -8.20 51.24 -25.64
C ASP A 647 -8.87 51.15 -24.24
N HIS A 648 -8.88 52.25 -23.47
CA HIS A 648 -9.43 52.32 -22.11
C HIS A 648 -10.90 52.71 -22.13
N ALA A 649 -11.79 51.86 -21.60
CA ALA A 649 -13.24 51.98 -21.73
C ALA A 649 -13.94 52.40 -20.41
N THR A 650 -13.58 53.59 -19.88
CA THR A 650 -14.04 54.10 -18.57
C THR A 650 -13.60 53.24 -17.39
N ASP A 651 -12.36 52.77 -17.44
CA ASP A 651 -11.77 51.89 -16.44
C ASP A 651 -11.43 52.65 -15.15
N THR A 652 -11.85 52.10 -14.01
CA THR A 652 -11.66 52.72 -12.70
C THR A 652 -10.31 52.34 -12.12
N HIS A 653 -9.54 53.35 -11.72
CA HIS A 653 -8.21 53.26 -11.13
C HIS A 653 -8.24 53.88 -9.74
N ILE A 654 -7.31 53.42 -8.89
CA ILE A 654 -7.15 53.90 -7.52
C ILE A 654 -5.86 54.73 -7.43
N LEU A 655 -5.97 55.88 -6.78
CA LEU A 655 -4.84 56.70 -6.33
C LEU A 655 -4.87 56.73 -4.81
N ASN A 656 -3.80 56.27 -4.17
CA ASN A 656 -3.57 56.45 -2.75
C ASN A 656 -2.72 57.69 -2.51
N VAL A 657 -3.10 58.50 -1.52
CA VAL A 657 -2.30 59.63 -1.06
C VAL A 657 -2.04 59.50 0.43
N ASP A 658 -0.78 59.31 0.79
CA ASP A 658 -0.36 59.23 2.18
C ASP A 658 -0.07 60.64 2.72
N VAL A 659 -0.78 61.04 3.77
CA VAL A 659 -0.55 62.33 4.46
C VAL A 659 0.47 62.09 5.57
N ILE A 660 1.72 62.45 5.29
CA ILE A 660 2.87 62.18 6.14
C ILE A 660 3.08 63.29 7.18
N ILE A 661 3.56 62.92 8.36
CA ILE A 661 4.05 63.85 9.37
C ILE A 661 5.52 64.09 9.07
N GLN A 662 5.91 65.34 8.82
CA GLN A 662 7.28 65.67 8.45
C GLN A 662 7.87 66.71 9.41
N GLY A 663 9.09 66.44 9.87
CA GLY A 663 9.93 67.34 10.65
C GLY A 663 10.73 68.33 9.81
N ASP A 664 11.76 68.90 10.40
CA ASP A 664 12.75 69.76 9.76
C ASP A 664 14.18 69.37 10.17
N THR A 665 15.13 70.30 10.15
CA THR A 665 16.54 69.99 10.48
C THR A 665 16.88 70.26 11.95
N SER A 666 15.87 70.32 12.82
CA SER A 666 15.98 70.62 14.25
C SER A 666 15.39 69.45 15.04
N ASP A 667 15.82 69.28 16.29
CA ASP A 667 15.24 68.31 17.22
C ASP A 667 13.71 68.50 17.35
N ASN A 668 12.95 67.56 16.80
CA ASN A 668 11.51 67.58 16.68
C ASN A 668 10.85 66.53 17.60
N GLN A 669 9.59 66.80 17.96
CA GLN A 669 8.71 65.81 18.56
C GLN A 669 7.54 65.59 17.62
N LEU A 670 7.51 64.43 16.96
CA LEU A 670 6.53 64.09 15.94
C LEU A 670 5.61 63.01 16.48
N ILE A 671 4.31 63.28 16.45
CA ILE A 671 3.29 62.42 17.08
C ILE A 671 2.20 62.12 16.06
N GLY A 672 1.97 60.82 15.84
CA GLY A 672 0.90 60.26 15.03
C GLY A 672 -0.49 60.39 15.66
N ASN A 673 -1.48 59.82 15.00
CA ASN A 673 -2.84 59.65 15.48
C ASN A 673 -3.11 58.14 15.73
N GLU A 674 -4.37 57.73 15.86
CA GLU A 674 -4.72 56.32 16.15
C GLU A 674 -4.83 55.42 14.90
N GLY A 675 -4.33 55.83 13.73
CA GLY A 675 -4.30 54.98 12.54
C GLY A 675 -2.97 55.06 11.83
N ASP A 676 -2.77 54.19 10.84
CA ASP A 676 -1.49 53.99 10.13
C ASP A 676 -0.91 55.31 9.58
N ASN A 677 0.22 55.74 10.13
CA ASN A 677 0.88 56.99 9.89
C ASN A 677 2.27 56.78 9.29
N ILE A 678 2.69 57.71 8.45
CA ILE A 678 4.08 57.79 7.97
C ILE A 678 4.71 59.04 8.56
N ILE A 679 5.75 58.87 9.36
CA ILE A 679 6.47 59.95 10.06
C ILE A 679 7.91 60.02 9.54
N GLN A 680 8.36 61.21 9.14
CA GLN A 680 9.71 61.48 8.63
C GLN A 680 10.33 62.70 9.34
N ALA A 681 11.29 62.49 10.22
CA ALA A 681 11.82 63.57 11.06
C ALA A 681 12.92 64.42 10.40
N LEU A 682 13.72 63.80 9.52
CA LEU A 682 14.75 64.39 8.65
C LEU A 682 16.12 64.55 9.32
N ALA A 683 16.41 65.62 10.05
CA ALA A 683 17.71 65.77 10.69
C ALA A 683 17.56 66.47 12.03
N GLY A 684 18.38 66.11 13.01
CA GLY A 684 18.19 66.54 14.39
C GLY A 684 18.16 65.31 15.29
N ASP A 685 18.18 65.53 16.60
CA ASP A 685 17.96 64.43 17.55
C ASP A 685 16.45 64.39 17.84
N ASP A 686 15.71 63.59 17.08
CA ASP A 686 14.25 63.63 17.02
C ASP A 686 13.58 62.64 18.00
N THR A 687 12.32 62.88 18.31
CA THR A 687 11.44 61.94 19.03
C THR A 687 10.20 61.66 18.23
N LEU A 688 10.00 60.39 17.86
CA LEU A 688 8.89 59.94 17.01
C LEU A 688 7.98 59.02 17.83
N VAL A 689 6.67 59.31 17.81
CA VAL A 689 5.62 58.54 18.49
C VAL A 689 4.55 58.20 17.45
N GLY A 690 4.36 56.91 17.16
CA GLY A 690 3.28 56.43 16.28
C GLY A 690 1.89 56.57 16.92
N ASN A 691 1.76 56.09 18.15
CA ASN A 691 0.50 55.70 18.80
C ASN A 691 -0.12 54.48 18.10
N ALA A 692 -1.44 54.33 18.10
CA ALA A 692 -2.10 53.17 17.54
C ALA A 692 -2.13 53.16 16.01
N GLY A 693 -2.14 51.96 15.42
CA GLY A 693 -2.09 51.77 13.96
C GLY A 693 -0.78 51.12 13.55
N ASP A 694 -0.65 50.72 12.29
CA ASP A 694 0.61 50.16 11.79
C ASP A 694 1.42 51.30 11.14
N ASP A 695 2.32 51.92 11.92
CA ASP A 695 3.02 53.13 11.53
C ASP A 695 4.36 52.87 10.83
N THR A 696 4.82 53.82 10.03
CA THR A 696 6.15 53.83 9.41
C THR A 696 6.92 55.05 9.86
N LEU A 697 8.00 54.85 10.61
CA LEU A 697 8.80 55.89 11.24
C LEU A 697 10.18 55.99 10.58
N THR A 698 10.65 57.21 10.34
CA THR A 698 11.95 57.49 9.73
C THR A 698 12.60 58.64 10.50
N GLY A 699 13.69 58.37 11.21
CA GLY A 699 14.38 59.36 12.06
C GLY A 699 15.20 60.33 11.22
N GLY A 700 16.02 59.80 10.32
CA GLY A 700 16.91 60.55 9.46
C GLY A 700 18.30 60.69 10.08
N LEU A 701 18.90 61.89 10.01
CA LEU A 701 20.26 62.12 10.51
C LEU A 701 20.25 62.66 11.94
N GLY A 702 20.82 61.93 12.89
CA GLY A 702 20.94 62.37 14.27
C GLY A 702 20.80 61.21 15.25
N SER A 703 20.72 61.52 16.54
CA SER A 703 20.47 60.52 17.58
C SER A 703 18.99 60.50 17.90
N ASP A 704 18.23 59.68 17.18
CA ASP A 704 16.76 59.70 17.27
C ASP A 704 16.20 58.78 18.37
N THR A 705 14.99 59.09 18.83
CA THR A 705 14.25 58.28 19.82
C THR A 705 12.89 57.89 19.26
N PHE A 706 12.68 56.59 19.10
CA PHE A 706 11.40 56.01 18.70
C PHE A 706 10.67 55.55 19.97
N ASP A 707 9.60 56.26 20.33
CA ASP A 707 8.91 56.15 21.62
C ASP A 707 7.60 55.36 21.48
N TYR A 708 7.56 54.22 22.18
CA TYR A 708 6.45 53.27 22.27
C TYR A 708 5.84 53.35 23.66
N ASN A 709 4.84 54.21 23.79
CA ASN A 709 4.24 54.59 25.07
C ASN A 709 2.86 53.95 25.33
N SER A 710 2.40 53.03 24.46
CA SER A 710 1.12 52.37 24.64
C SER A 710 1.12 50.87 24.29
N ASN A 711 0.21 50.12 24.95
CA ASN A 711 0.03 48.68 24.72
C ASN A 711 -0.74 48.37 23.42
N ASN A 712 -0.98 49.39 22.59
CA ASN A 712 -1.80 49.30 21.38
C ASN A 712 -1.17 50.16 20.28
N ASP A 713 0.16 50.23 20.23
CA ASP A 713 0.90 50.99 19.22
C ASP A 713 0.94 50.25 17.86
N GLY A 714 0.20 49.14 17.70
CA GLY A 714 0.11 48.38 16.45
C GLY A 714 1.43 47.76 15.99
N HIS A 715 1.52 47.49 14.68
CA HIS A 715 2.68 46.91 14.00
C HIS A 715 3.52 48.00 13.29
N ASP A 716 4.42 48.62 14.03
CA ASP A 716 5.22 49.73 13.53
C ASP A 716 6.50 49.29 12.81
N THR A 717 6.94 50.08 11.84
CA THR A 717 8.16 49.88 11.06
C THR A 717 9.07 51.10 11.11
N ILE A 718 10.29 50.94 11.61
CA ILE A 718 11.35 51.97 11.55
C ILE A 718 12.23 51.71 10.34
N THR A 719 12.42 52.68 9.46
CA THR A 719 13.04 52.46 8.15
C THR A 719 14.54 52.74 8.06
N ASP A 720 15.12 53.43 9.05
CA ASP A 720 16.50 53.90 9.03
C ASP A 720 17.25 53.83 10.36
N PHE A 721 16.83 52.92 11.26
CA PHE A 721 17.42 52.80 12.59
C PHE A 721 18.95 52.55 12.55
N SER A 722 19.72 53.43 13.19
CA SER A 722 21.18 53.45 13.17
C SER A 722 21.79 53.59 14.57
N LEU A 723 22.31 52.47 15.09
CA LEU A 723 23.14 52.46 16.30
C LEU A 723 24.41 53.32 16.18
N SER A 724 24.86 53.59 14.95
CA SER A 724 26.05 54.39 14.71
C SER A 724 25.80 55.89 14.83
N GLU A 725 24.57 56.33 14.63
CA GLU A 725 24.15 57.73 14.77
C GLU A 725 23.66 58.04 16.19
N GLY A 726 23.23 57.01 16.92
CA GLY A 726 22.90 57.10 18.34
C GLY A 726 21.45 56.75 18.65
N ASP A 727 20.73 56.21 17.67
CA ASP A 727 19.30 55.93 17.76
C ASP A 727 18.92 55.01 18.90
N LYS A 728 17.74 55.29 19.45
CA LYS A 728 17.19 54.63 20.63
C LYS A 728 15.76 54.22 20.38
N LEU A 729 15.44 53.06 20.93
CA LEU A 729 14.08 52.57 21.07
C LEU A 729 13.66 52.77 22.54
N ASP A 730 12.67 53.60 22.79
CA ASP A 730 12.07 53.75 24.12
C ASP A 730 10.84 52.83 24.22
N ILE A 731 11.01 51.72 24.94
CA ILE A 731 9.98 50.72 25.24
C ILE A 731 9.71 50.66 26.76
N SER A 732 10.05 51.72 27.48
CA SER A 732 10.01 51.74 28.95
C SER A 732 8.60 51.50 29.50
N ASP A 733 7.56 51.91 28.77
CA ASP A 733 6.16 51.71 29.14
C ASP A 733 5.62 50.30 28.77
N LEU A 734 6.30 49.53 27.91
CA LEU A 734 5.97 48.13 27.60
C LEU A 734 6.37 47.14 28.72
N ILE A 735 7.20 47.58 29.68
CA ILE A 735 7.82 46.73 30.72
C ILE A 735 6.79 46.15 31.71
N ASP A 736 5.63 46.77 31.91
CA ASP A 736 4.56 46.25 32.77
C ASP A 736 3.76 45.07 32.13
N TYR A 737 3.93 44.80 30.83
CA TYR A 737 3.26 43.70 30.09
C TYR A 737 4.16 42.44 29.92
N GLN A 738 5.45 42.52 30.28
CA GLN A 738 6.51 41.54 30.01
C GLN A 738 6.61 40.37 31.02
N ALA A 739 5.51 39.93 31.62
CA ALA A 739 5.56 38.86 32.63
C ALA A 739 5.69 37.43 32.04
N SER A 740 5.60 37.24 30.71
CA SER A 740 5.53 35.88 30.12
C SER A 740 6.06 35.64 28.70
N ASN A 741 6.52 36.63 27.93
CA ASN A 741 6.90 36.45 26.51
C ASN A 741 8.37 36.88 26.23
N ASN A 742 8.98 36.40 25.13
CA ASN A 742 10.35 36.74 24.75
C ASN A 742 10.36 38.03 23.92
N LEU A 743 11.39 38.88 24.04
CA LEU A 743 11.51 40.13 23.26
C LEU A 743 11.52 39.88 21.73
N ALA A 744 12.02 38.71 21.32
CA ALA A 744 12.00 38.26 19.92
C ALA A 744 10.59 37.98 19.37
N ASP A 745 9.58 37.90 20.24
CA ASP A 745 8.17 37.77 19.83
C ASP A 745 7.54 39.14 19.50
N PHE A 746 8.20 40.25 19.84
CA PHE A 746 7.70 41.63 19.66
C PHE A 746 8.56 42.48 18.73
N VAL A 747 9.84 42.14 18.53
CA VAL A 747 10.78 42.94 17.73
C VAL A 747 11.51 42.07 16.71
N SER A 748 11.45 42.44 15.43
CA SER A 748 12.27 41.84 14.37
C SER A 748 13.08 42.90 13.63
N VAL A 749 14.20 42.49 13.03
CA VAL A 749 15.09 43.40 12.28
C VAL A 749 15.45 42.78 10.94
N GLU A 750 15.16 43.49 9.86
CA GLU A 750 15.57 43.17 8.50
C GLU A 750 16.72 44.09 8.08
N ASN A 751 17.73 43.56 7.40
CA ASN A 751 18.85 44.37 6.89
C ASN A 751 18.76 44.53 5.37
N ILE A 752 18.59 45.77 4.91
CA ILE A 752 18.55 46.10 3.49
C ILE A 752 19.74 47.03 3.16
N GLY A 753 20.80 46.45 2.60
CA GLY A 753 22.02 47.20 2.29
C GLY A 753 22.77 47.65 3.55
N ASN A 754 22.88 48.97 3.77
CA ASN A 754 23.50 49.57 4.96
C ASN A 754 22.47 49.99 6.02
N ASN A 755 21.17 49.82 5.77
CA ASN A 755 20.11 50.21 6.69
C ASN A 755 19.54 48.98 7.41
N SER A 756 19.10 49.18 8.64
CA SER A 756 18.32 48.21 9.39
C SER A 756 16.87 48.69 9.47
N ILE A 757 15.94 47.86 9.03
CA ILE A 757 14.50 48.04 9.23
C ILE A 757 14.13 47.30 10.50
N VAL A 758 13.44 47.96 11.43
CA VAL A 758 12.99 47.37 12.69
C VAL A 758 11.47 47.29 12.65
N HIS A 759 10.91 46.10 12.87
CA HIS A 759 9.47 45.90 13.02
C HIS A 759 9.14 45.64 14.48
N ILE A 760 8.11 46.32 15.00
CA ILE A 760 7.63 46.19 16.38
C ILE A 760 6.17 45.73 16.33
N ASP A 761 5.85 44.55 16.86
CA ASP A 761 4.47 44.04 17.04
C ASP A 761 4.13 44.14 18.53
N SER A 762 3.43 45.20 18.93
CA SER A 762 3.14 45.49 20.34
C SER A 762 1.87 44.79 20.88
N ASP A 763 0.98 44.31 20.00
CA ASP A 763 -0.32 43.74 20.38
C ASP A 763 -0.37 42.19 20.38
N GLY A 764 0.64 41.54 19.79
CA GLY A 764 0.80 40.09 19.78
C GLY A 764 -0.20 39.36 18.88
N ALA A 765 -0.85 40.05 17.94
CA ALA A 765 -1.76 39.45 16.96
C ALA A 765 -1.03 38.57 15.91
N GLY A 766 0.29 38.61 15.89
CA GLY A 766 1.15 37.62 15.26
C GLY A 766 1.38 37.87 13.78
N ILE A 767 2.63 38.09 13.40
CA ILE A 767 3.09 37.81 12.03
C ILE A 767 2.99 36.29 11.82
N GLY A 768 2.20 35.84 10.85
CA GLY A 768 2.00 34.42 10.53
C GLY A 768 3.24 33.70 10.00
N GLU A 769 4.46 34.16 10.30
CA GLU A 769 5.69 33.58 9.80
C GLU A 769 6.74 33.45 10.91
N SER A 770 7.11 32.20 11.21
CA SER A 770 8.25 31.89 12.09
C SER A 770 9.56 32.19 11.35
N TYR A 771 10.27 33.24 11.75
CA TYR A 771 11.65 33.46 11.30
C TYR A 771 12.66 33.02 12.35
N VAL A 772 13.51 32.08 11.95
CA VAL A 772 14.71 31.67 12.66
C VAL A 772 15.80 32.71 12.35
N SER A 773 16.26 33.41 13.38
CA SER A 773 17.50 34.21 13.46
C SER A 773 17.60 35.52 12.66
N ILE A 774 17.85 36.61 13.38
CA ILE A 774 18.25 37.92 12.86
C ILE A 774 19.78 37.93 12.67
N THR A 775 20.25 38.19 11.46
CA THR A 775 21.68 38.34 11.15
C THR A 775 22.00 39.80 10.85
N LEU A 776 22.78 40.47 11.71
CA LEU A 776 23.42 41.76 11.43
C LEU A 776 24.80 41.51 10.82
N SER A 777 25.13 42.25 9.77
CA SER A 777 26.41 42.11 9.09
C SER A 777 27.57 42.51 10.02
N ASN A 778 28.41 41.50 10.30
CA ASN A 778 29.73 41.56 10.95
C ASN A 778 29.86 41.67 12.49
N THR A 779 28.83 41.36 13.28
CA THR A 779 29.04 40.78 14.63
C THR A 779 27.79 40.05 15.11
N THR A 780 27.93 38.76 15.42
CA THR A 780 26.88 37.90 15.97
C THR A 780 26.56 38.30 17.40
N LEU A 781 25.37 38.85 17.66
CA LEU A 781 24.79 38.79 19.00
C LEU A 781 24.29 37.36 19.21
N SER A 782 25.10 36.53 19.88
CA SER A 782 24.62 35.24 20.37
C SER A 782 23.98 35.45 21.73
N PHE A 783 22.80 34.85 21.92
CA PHE A 783 21.96 34.95 23.12
C PHE A 783 22.63 34.41 24.42
N GLU A 784 23.86 33.88 24.35
CA GLU A 784 24.61 33.36 25.50
C GLU A 784 25.41 34.43 26.27
N ASP A 785 25.72 35.59 25.68
CA ASP A 785 26.57 36.61 26.32
C ASP A 785 25.82 37.65 27.18
N LEU A 786 24.48 37.64 27.20
CA LEU A 786 23.65 38.52 28.03
C LEU A 786 23.55 38.08 29.50
N SER A 787 24.17 36.96 29.89
CA SER A 787 24.08 36.43 31.25
C SER A 787 25.29 36.70 32.14
N ASN A 788 26.40 37.27 31.64
CA ASN A 788 27.63 37.40 32.45
C ASN A 788 28.50 38.63 32.12
N ALA A 789 28.02 39.86 32.35
CA ALA A 789 28.89 40.97 32.78
C ALA A 789 28.06 42.18 33.22
N ASN A 790 28.38 42.73 34.39
CA ASN A 790 27.89 44.03 34.84
C ASN A 790 28.33 45.14 33.85
N ALA A 791 27.44 45.56 32.94
CA ALA A 791 27.53 46.85 32.25
C ALA A 791 26.13 47.31 31.78
N LEU A 792 25.55 48.18 32.62
CA LEU A 792 24.58 49.25 32.35
C LEU A 792 23.67 49.15 31.10
N ILE A 793 22.51 48.56 31.33
CA ILE A 793 21.25 49.03 30.75
C ILE A 793 21.01 50.44 31.33
N VAL A 794 20.96 51.47 30.49
CA VAL A 794 20.25 52.70 30.86
C VAL A 794 18.83 52.51 30.38
N LEU A 795 18.03 52.09 31.37
CA LEU A 795 16.62 52.38 31.56
C LEU A 795 16.40 53.90 31.63
#